data_AF-A0A444JUV8-F1
#
_entry.id   AF-A0A444JUV8-F1
#
_cell.length_a   1.000
_cell.length_b   1.000
_cell.length_c   1.000
_cell.angle_alpha   90.00
_cell.angle_beta   90.00
_cell.angle_gamma   90.00
#
_symmetry.space_group_name_H-M   'P 1'
#
loop_
_entity.id
_entity.type
_entity.pdbx_description
1 polymer ?
#
loop_
_entity_poly.entity_id
_entity_poly.type
_entity_poly.pdbx_seq_one_letter_code
_entity_poly.pdbx_strand_id
1 'polypeptide(L)'
;MAIRKRWLSLLITSLLTSYSVLAEDNSSNVQYSPDGETTRGYSEPLKEYSESATIIAPITIPAPTLSERRQQDVALFSDSAGCSDYRQFSTLSGADLFKFITDTSSECIGELYRRNDSVSLATYQADNVVDIARRAATIAADYNSSTGDDLYNLFYYLRGAFYIEYNNEQLKYQDQRAHKALLSLLEAYRNNPFISEVTDIQGNTMAEYFTAWDSSKNYIQSVTSITRYLNEFSPTHLAEWSHRGALTKALTTLYRGSWDETYTKSAEQQTALREALLKVATSEYIYNSEYSYEATDALNEYARFLEYQKYWGLSEGLKEEVNQGIVSFMSHFDRNTKAWASAAGALERYNPGECEKFGICGWKEELKNAVLSIHHSCSDTIKIRAQSMTESELQQSCALLAEEEALFHQVLNTGNKPVNDDHNTNLEVNIFDSTEDYKSFAGTIFGISTDNGGMYLEGDPSVEGNQARFIAHEATWRDDILVWNLRHEYIHYLDGRFNMYGPFNYFSIDKDKSVWWSEGLAEYVSHQNRYDEAVEIGRQQRYRFSEILNNTYNSGDERVYRWGYLAVRFLFETAPELVEQLMEYARAGDVQGWVNFINTSIGTSLDYQWYNWLQVVQSDDTSIGGQGPVLIPDSCKVQGPYGYGQIYDGNTVCISNGKAYYYFYVDAGVSRIDINSGHGEGNIDLFYSPSTWAESNNYLLSSTESGNVESLTINNPASGWQYVTALSNPSSNGASLKIEMTK
;
A
#
# COMPACT_ATOMS: atom_id res chain seq x y z
N MET A 1 59.37 29.01 13.27
CA MET A 1 60.63 29.12 14.04
C MET A 1 60.81 27.83 14.83
N ALA A 2 61.90 27.09 14.54
CA ALA A 2 62.50 25.91 15.22
C ALA A 2 61.63 25.06 16.19
N ILE A 3 61.27 23.81 15.85
CA ILE A 3 62.07 22.57 15.94
C ILE A 3 62.55 22.25 17.37
N ARG A 4 62.08 21.13 17.94
CA ARG A 4 62.92 20.15 18.64
C ARG A 4 62.38 18.72 18.47
N LYS A 5 63.00 17.98 17.55
CA LYS A 5 63.03 16.52 17.49
C LYS A 5 64.00 16.00 18.57
N ARG A 6 63.70 14.83 19.15
CA ARG A 6 64.72 13.88 19.63
C ARG A 6 64.54 12.56 18.88
N TRP A 7 65.67 12.10 18.35
CA TRP A 7 65.90 10.88 17.58
C TRP A 7 66.52 9.80 18.48
N LEU A 8 66.24 8.53 18.20
CA LEU A 8 67.20 7.44 17.86
C LEU A 8 66.36 6.14 17.70
N SER A 9 66.20 5.54 16.50
CA SER A 9 67.13 4.61 15.79
C SER A 9 67.05 3.16 16.34
N LEU A 10 66.94 2.05 15.59
CA LEU A 10 67.04 1.74 14.14
C LEU A 10 66.69 0.22 13.93
N LEU A 11 66.35 -0.16 12.67
CA LEU A 11 66.42 -1.51 12.00
C LEU A 11 65.21 -2.46 12.21
N ILE A 12 64.57 -3.15 11.23
CA ILE A 12 64.79 -3.53 9.80
C ILE A 12 63.42 -3.98 9.16
N THR A 13 63.35 -4.01 7.82
CA THR A 13 62.43 -4.74 6.88
C THR A 13 61.05 -4.20 6.45
N SER A 14 61.05 -3.67 5.21
CA SER A 14 60.15 -3.83 4.04
C SER A 14 58.70 -4.38 4.11
N LEU A 15 57.83 -3.60 3.45
CA LEU A 15 56.74 -3.93 2.49
C LEU A 15 55.35 -4.42 2.98
N LEU A 16 54.38 -3.51 2.78
CA LEU A 16 52.97 -3.68 2.36
C LEU A 16 52.10 -4.74 3.05
N THR A 17 51.20 -4.30 3.94
CA THR A 17 49.81 -4.81 4.05
C THR A 17 48.91 -3.76 4.71
N SER A 18 47.87 -3.36 3.97
CA SER A 18 46.49 -3.05 4.38
C SER A 18 46.19 -2.72 5.86
N TYR A 19 45.67 -1.52 6.09
CA TYR A 19 44.87 -1.18 7.27
C TYR A 19 43.60 -2.05 7.28
N SER A 20 43.47 -2.89 8.29
CA SER A 20 42.23 -3.51 8.72
C SER A 20 41.34 -2.44 9.37
N VAL A 21 40.24 -2.09 8.68
CA VAL A 21 39.08 -1.45 9.28
C VAL A 21 38.35 -2.53 10.07
N LEU A 22 38.30 -2.38 11.39
CA LEU A 22 37.43 -3.18 12.24
C LEU A 22 36.01 -2.67 12.04
N ALA A 23 35.15 -3.56 11.53
CA ALA A 23 33.71 -3.43 11.59
C ALA A 23 33.29 -3.48 13.07
N GLU A 24 32.66 -2.41 13.55
CA GLU A 24 31.80 -2.50 14.73
C GLU A 24 30.36 -2.66 14.25
N ASP A 25 29.87 -3.84 14.58
CA ASP A 25 28.51 -4.34 14.48
C ASP A 25 27.54 -3.35 15.12
N ASN A 26 26.60 -2.81 14.35
CA ASN A 26 25.53 -1.96 14.85
C ASN A 26 24.19 -2.52 14.36
N SER A 27 23.90 -3.75 14.77
CA SER A 27 22.56 -4.33 14.73
C SER A 27 21.71 -3.70 15.83
N SER A 28 20.98 -2.64 15.50
CA SER A 28 19.82 -2.23 16.31
C SER A 28 18.75 -3.32 16.17
N ASN A 29 18.75 -4.28 17.10
CA ASN A 29 17.67 -5.25 17.27
C ASN A 29 16.38 -4.50 17.63
N VAL A 30 15.61 -4.11 16.62
CA VAL A 30 14.18 -3.86 16.78
C VAL A 30 13.56 -5.24 16.97
N GLN A 31 13.13 -5.53 18.20
CA GLN A 31 12.46 -6.77 18.51
C GLN A 31 11.04 -6.69 17.92
N TYR A 32 10.83 -7.26 16.74
CA TYR A 32 9.49 -7.40 16.15
C TYR A 32 8.63 -8.30 17.07
N SER A 33 7.33 -7.99 17.19
CA SER A 33 6.41 -8.94 17.83
C SER A 33 6.51 -10.25 17.04
N PRO A 34 6.65 -11.42 17.70
CA PRO A 34 6.69 -12.71 17.04
C PRO A 34 5.49 -13.01 16.16
N ASP A 35 4.49 -12.14 16.04
CA ASP A 35 3.31 -12.37 15.24
C ASP A 35 2.90 -11.13 14.43
N GLY A 36 3.77 -10.12 14.36
CA GLY A 36 3.52 -8.88 13.62
C GLY A 36 2.43 -7.97 14.19
N GLU A 37 1.67 -8.41 15.20
CA GLU A 37 0.69 -7.55 15.87
C GLU A 37 1.42 -6.43 16.61
N THR A 38 0.99 -5.19 16.38
CA THR A 38 1.49 -4.07 17.17
C THR A 38 0.39 -3.49 18.04
N THR A 39 0.75 -2.83 19.13
CA THR A 39 -0.16 -1.89 19.78
C THR A 39 -0.15 -0.63 18.91
N ARG A 40 -1.14 -0.46 18.02
CA ARG A 40 -1.25 0.64 17.02
C ARG A 40 -0.53 1.90 17.50
N GLY A 41 0.58 2.27 16.90
CA GLY A 41 1.07 3.64 17.03
C GLY A 41 0.09 4.51 16.26
N TYR A 42 -0.63 5.42 16.93
CA TYR A 42 -0.89 6.68 16.24
C TYR A 42 0.49 7.21 15.89
N SER A 43 0.72 7.54 14.62
CA SER A 43 1.99 8.10 14.12
C SER A 43 2.58 9.01 15.18
N GLU A 44 3.65 8.61 15.88
CA GLU A 44 4.27 9.46 16.92
C GLU A 44 4.80 10.70 16.20
N PRO A 45 4.14 11.86 16.31
CA PRO A 45 4.64 13.07 15.70
C PRO A 45 5.36 13.79 16.82
N LEU A 46 6.67 13.58 16.87
CA LEU A 46 7.70 14.51 17.35
C LEU A 46 8.95 13.67 17.63
N LYS A 47 9.71 13.36 16.57
CA LYS A 47 11.16 13.15 16.67
C LYS A 47 11.70 13.29 15.26
N GLU A 48 12.29 14.44 14.97
CA GLU A 48 13.22 14.55 13.86
C GLU A 48 14.50 13.81 14.30
N TYR A 49 14.49 12.48 14.14
CA TYR A 49 15.68 11.62 14.18
C TYR A 49 15.51 10.50 13.15
N SER A 50 16.53 10.36 12.30
CA SER A 50 16.65 9.34 11.27
C SER A 50 16.61 7.92 11.84
N GLU A 51 15.99 7.03 11.07
CA GLU A 51 16.05 5.55 11.13
C GLU A 51 15.50 4.86 12.39
N SER A 52 14.26 4.37 12.28
CA SER A 52 13.88 3.00 12.65
C SER A 52 12.60 2.63 11.90
N ALA A 53 12.58 1.45 11.27
CA ALA A 53 11.54 0.98 10.37
C ALA A 53 10.19 0.82 11.08
N THR A 54 9.25 1.72 10.78
CA THR A 54 7.82 1.50 11.03
C THR A 54 7.28 0.59 9.93
N ILE A 55 6.50 -0.42 10.30
CA ILE A 55 5.74 -1.24 9.36
C ILE A 55 4.73 -0.30 8.67
N ILE A 56 5.10 0.20 7.50
CA ILE A 56 4.20 0.92 6.60
C ILE A 56 3.50 -0.17 5.77
N ALA A 57 2.17 -0.22 5.91
CA ALA A 57 1.30 -1.05 5.11
C ALA A 57 1.55 -0.81 3.61
N PRO A 58 1.51 -1.85 2.75
CA PRO A 58 1.28 -1.63 1.33
C PRO A 58 0.00 -0.81 1.14
N ILE A 59 0.10 0.26 0.35
CA ILE A 59 -1.01 1.16 0.04
C ILE A 59 -1.90 0.44 -0.96
N THR A 60 -2.86 -0.36 -0.48
CA THR A 60 -3.76 -1.09 -1.39
C THR A 60 -4.34 -0.21 -2.49
N ILE A 61 -4.44 -0.82 -3.68
CA ILE A 61 -5.27 -0.35 -4.80
C ILE A 61 -6.58 0.22 -4.23
N PRO A 62 -6.91 1.49 -4.52
CA PRO A 62 -8.15 2.08 -4.04
C PRO A 62 -9.33 1.25 -4.55
N ALA A 63 -10.28 0.93 -3.67
CA ALA A 63 -11.61 0.49 -4.11
C ALA A 63 -12.14 1.52 -5.11
N PRO A 64 -12.90 1.10 -6.15
CA PRO A 64 -13.40 2.01 -7.14
C PRO A 64 -14.05 3.19 -6.46
N THR A 65 -13.45 4.36 -6.66
CA THR A 65 -13.95 5.57 -6.02
C THR A 65 -15.42 5.78 -6.44
N LEU A 66 -16.19 6.54 -5.66
CA LEU A 66 -17.50 7.04 -6.14
C LEU A 66 -17.37 7.79 -7.48
N SER A 67 -16.15 8.15 -7.91
CA SER A 67 -15.84 8.66 -9.25
C SER A 67 -15.79 7.60 -10.35
N GLU A 68 -15.47 6.35 -10.03
CA GLU A 68 -15.44 5.23 -10.99
C GLU A 68 -16.84 4.61 -11.22
N ARG A 69 -17.72 4.58 -10.20
CA ARG A 69 -19.16 4.29 -10.43
C ARG A 69 -19.86 5.36 -11.28
N ARG A 70 -19.29 6.58 -11.36
CA ARG A 70 -19.75 7.62 -12.28
C ARG A 70 -19.13 7.52 -13.66
N GLN A 71 -18.01 6.82 -13.85
CA GLN A 71 -17.33 6.79 -15.15
C GLN A 71 -18.01 5.95 -16.23
N GLN A 72 -18.91 5.03 -15.87
CA GLN A 72 -19.86 4.45 -16.85
C GLN A 72 -20.93 5.46 -17.34
N ASP A 73 -21.06 6.61 -16.69
CA ASP A 73 -21.86 7.75 -17.16
C ASP A 73 -21.01 8.92 -17.74
N VAL A 74 -19.66 8.78 -17.81
CA VAL A 74 -18.75 9.85 -18.27
C VAL A 74 -18.48 9.81 -19.78
N ALA A 75 -19.02 8.83 -20.50
CA ALA A 75 -19.09 8.93 -21.95
C ALA A 75 -20.31 9.76 -22.40
N LEU A 76 -20.44 11.03 -21.94
CA LEU A 76 -21.29 12.09 -22.54
C LEU A 76 -21.30 13.43 -21.77
N PHE A 77 -20.16 14.06 -21.42
CA PHE A 77 -20.21 15.47 -20.97
C PHE A 77 -19.05 16.32 -21.50
N SER A 78 -19.33 17.07 -22.57
CA SER A 78 -18.64 18.31 -22.93
C SER A 78 -18.84 19.37 -21.83
N ASP A 79 -17.81 20.17 -21.53
CA ASP A 79 -17.86 21.39 -20.68
C ASP A 79 -18.93 21.38 -19.59
N SER A 80 -18.58 20.94 -18.37
CA SER A 80 -19.48 21.13 -17.23
C SER A 80 -19.75 22.62 -17.02
N ALA A 81 -21.02 23.00 -17.11
CA ALA A 81 -21.54 24.35 -16.92
C ALA A 81 -21.44 24.90 -15.48
N GLY A 82 -20.49 24.45 -14.65
CA GLY A 82 -20.47 24.72 -13.19
C GLY A 82 -19.85 26.06 -12.76
N CYS A 83 -18.94 26.64 -13.55
CA CYS A 83 -18.25 27.89 -13.20
C CYS A 83 -17.79 28.60 -14.48
N SER A 84 -18.74 29.21 -15.22
CA SER A 84 -18.44 30.00 -16.43
C SER A 84 -17.41 31.10 -16.21
N ASP A 85 -17.29 31.54 -14.96
CA ASP A 85 -16.49 32.67 -14.53
C ASP A 85 -15.17 32.28 -13.85
N TYR A 86 -14.73 31.02 -13.95
CA TYR A 86 -13.50 30.53 -13.31
C TYR A 86 -12.28 31.43 -13.57
N ARG A 87 -12.12 31.92 -14.81
CA ARG A 87 -10.99 32.80 -15.18
C ARG A 87 -11.03 34.15 -14.47
N GLN A 88 -12.20 34.61 -14.00
CA GLN A 88 -12.33 35.90 -13.33
C GLN A 88 -11.49 35.98 -12.05
N PHE A 89 -11.35 34.87 -11.31
CA PHE A 89 -10.51 34.79 -10.10
C PHE A 89 -9.08 35.31 -10.34
N SER A 90 -8.47 34.96 -11.47
CA SER A 90 -7.10 35.40 -11.82
C SER A 90 -7.00 36.84 -12.33
N THR A 91 -8.12 37.47 -12.66
CA THR A 91 -8.15 38.81 -13.27
C THR A 91 -8.64 39.91 -12.32
N LEU A 92 -9.39 39.53 -11.29
CA LEU A 92 -9.93 40.45 -10.29
C LEU A 92 -8.95 40.62 -9.11
N SER A 93 -9.04 41.76 -8.42
CA SER A 93 -8.32 42.01 -7.18
C SER A 93 -9.12 42.96 -6.28
N GLY A 94 -8.69 43.14 -5.03
CA GLY A 94 -9.28 44.13 -4.15
C GLY A 94 -10.78 43.90 -3.86
N ALA A 95 -11.55 44.98 -3.94
CA ALA A 95 -13.00 44.95 -3.67
C ALA A 95 -13.78 44.10 -4.70
N ASP A 96 -13.34 44.09 -5.95
CA ASP A 96 -14.02 43.34 -7.02
C ASP A 96 -13.84 41.84 -6.83
N LEU A 97 -12.63 41.41 -6.46
CA LEU A 97 -12.37 40.00 -6.11
C LEU A 97 -13.14 39.59 -4.85
N PHE A 98 -13.17 40.44 -3.83
CA PHE A 98 -13.95 40.18 -2.61
C PHE A 98 -15.43 39.95 -2.93
N LYS A 99 -16.03 40.85 -3.71
CA LYS A 99 -17.42 40.72 -4.13
C LYS A 99 -17.66 39.48 -4.99
N PHE A 100 -16.74 39.16 -5.89
CA PHE A 100 -16.85 37.97 -6.72
C PHE A 100 -16.82 36.68 -5.88
N ILE A 101 -15.96 36.62 -4.85
CA ILE A 101 -15.90 35.47 -3.93
C ILE A 101 -17.21 35.31 -3.14
N THR A 102 -17.80 36.41 -2.67
CA THR A 102 -19.06 36.33 -1.90
C THR A 102 -20.27 36.01 -2.77
N ASP A 103 -20.28 36.44 -4.03
CA ASP A 103 -21.42 36.24 -4.93
C ASP A 103 -21.40 34.90 -5.69
N THR A 104 -20.23 34.23 -5.77
CA THR A 104 -20.06 32.99 -6.54
C THR A 104 -20.38 31.74 -5.71
N SER A 105 -20.61 30.61 -6.37
CA SER A 105 -20.86 29.34 -5.68
C SER A 105 -19.60 28.75 -5.08
N SER A 106 -19.72 28.02 -3.98
CA SER A 106 -18.60 27.25 -3.43
C SER A 106 -18.06 26.22 -4.41
N GLU A 107 -18.89 25.63 -5.28
CA GLU A 107 -18.42 24.75 -6.35
C GLU A 107 -17.43 25.47 -7.29
N CYS A 108 -17.70 26.73 -7.63
CA CYS A 108 -16.82 27.56 -8.46
C CYS A 108 -15.52 27.93 -7.74
N ILE A 109 -15.55 28.17 -6.42
CA ILE A 109 -14.34 28.31 -5.59
C ILE A 109 -13.56 26.99 -5.56
N GLY A 110 -14.27 25.85 -5.46
CA GLY A 110 -13.71 24.51 -5.44
C GLY A 110 -12.89 24.16 -6.68
N GLU A 111 -13.18 24.77 -7.83
CA GLU A 111 -12.37 24.61 -9.04
C GLU A 111 -10.92 25.10 -8.86
N LEU A 112 -10.68 26.11 -8.02
CA LEU A 112 -9.32 26.59 -7.75
C LEU A 112 -8.46 25.49 -7.11
N TYR A 113 -9.07 24.64 -6.29
CA TYR A 113 -8.41 23.49 -5.66
C TYR A 113 -8.18 22.35 -6.65
N ARG A 114 -9.25 21.95 -7.35
CA ARG A 114 -9.26 20.78 -8.23
C ARG A 114 -8.30 20.95 -9.39
N ARG A 115 -8.26 22.15 -9.98
CA ARG A 115 -7.46 22.43 -11.16
C ARG A 115 -6.01 22.74 -10.83
N ASN A 116 -5.75 23.40 -9.69
CA ASN A 116 -4.40 23.80 -9.24
C ASN A 116 -3.54 24.35 -10.40
N ASP A 117 -4.16 25.19 -11.24
CA ASP A 117 -3.59 25.63 -12.52
C ASP A 117 -3.09 27.08 -12.43
N SER A 118 -2.73 27.66 -13.57
CA SER A 118 -2.24 29.04 -13.61
C SER A 118 -3.26 30.07 -13.12
N VAL A 119 -4.57 29.77 -13.16
CA VAL A 119 -5.60 30.64 -12.57
C VAL A 119 -5.50 30.59 -11.05
N SER A 120 -5.40 29.40 -10.45
CA SER A 120 -5.21 29.25 -8.99
C SER A 120 -3.96 29.97 -8.51
N LEU A 121 -2.84 29.82 -9.23
CA LEU A 121 -1.57 30.47 -8.88
C LEU A 121 -1.67 31.99 -8.94
N ALA A 122 -2.29 32.55 -9.98
CA ALA A 122 -2.49 34.00 -10.09
C ALA A 122 -3.46 34.55 -9.02
N THR A 123 -4.49 33.77 -8.69
CA THR A 123 -5.52 34.15 -7.70
C THR A 123 -4.94 34.24 -6.29
N TYR A 124 -4.20 33.22 -5.86
CA TYR A 124 -3.72 33.06 -4.48
C TYR A 124 -2.37 33.70 -4.18
N GLN A 125 -2.00 34.76 -4.91
CA GLN A 125 -0.86 35.59 -4.54
C GLN A 125 -1.04 36.19 -3.14
N ALA A 126 0.06 36.30 -2.38
CA ALA A 126 0.03 36.69 -0.96
C ALA A 126 -0.73 38.01 -0.71
N ASP A 127 -0.58 38.99 -1.60
CA ASP A 127 -1.24 40.29 -1.45
C ASP A 127 -2.76 40.20 -1.62
N ASN A 128 -3.25 39.34 -2.53
CA ASN A 128 -4.68 39.09 -2.67
C ASN A 128 -5.23 38.41 -1.41
N VAL A 129 -4.56 37.39 -0.90
CA VAL A 129 -4.98 36.66 0.31
C VAL A 129 -5.04 37.60 1.52
N VAL A 130 -4.03 38.46 1.69
CA VAL A 130 -3.98 39.45 2.75
C VAL A 130 -5.13 40.47 2.64
N ASP A 131 -5.41 40.98 1.43
CA ASP A 131 -6.50 41.95 1.23
C ASP A 131 -7.87 41.32 1.48
N ILE A 132 -8.14 40.13 0.93
CA ILE A 132 -9.40 39.41 1.12
C ILE A 132 -9.62 39.06 2.60
N ALA A 133 -8.60 38.53 3.29
CA ALA A 133 -8.70 38.20 4.71
C ALA A 133 -8.98 39.45 5.57
N ARG A 134 -8.36 40.60 5.26
CA ARG A 134 -8.64 41.86 5.96
C ARG A 134 -10.05 42.36 5.73
N ARG A 135 -10.56 42.30 4.50
CA ARG A 135 -11.95 42.67 4.19
C ARG A 135 -12.94 41.75 4.89
N ALA A 136 -12.71 40.45 4.83
CA ALA A 136 -13.52 39.46 5.54
C ALA A 136 -13.54 39.77 7.06
N ALA A 137 -12.40 40.13 7.65
CA ALA A 137 -12.33 40.46 9.08
C ALA A 137 -13.22 41.65 9.46
N THR A 138 -13.46 42.60 8.55
CA THR A 138 -14.34 43.75 8.81
C THR A 138 -15.82 43.38 8.91
N ILE A 139 -16.27 42.35 8.18
CA ILE A 139 -17.65 41.89 8.24
C ILE A 139 -17.84 40.78 9.28
N ALA A 140 -16.77 40.06 9.63
CA ALA A 140 -16.82 38.88 10.47
C ALA A 140 -17.36 39.11 11.88
N ALA A 141 -17.23 40.32 12.43
CA ALA A 141 -17.66 40.62 13.81
C ALA A 141 -19.19 40.60 13.99
N ASP A 142 -19.96 40.95 12.96
CA ASP A 142 -21.43 41.10 13.03
C ASP A 142 -22.17 40.24 11.99
N TYR A 143 -21.45 39.42 11.23
CA TYR A 143 -22.02 38.59 10.18
C TYR A 143 -23.03 37.55 10.72
N ASN A 144 -24.17 37.42 10.07
CA ASN A 144 -25.18 36.43 10.42
C ASN A 144 -25.35 35.44 9.26
N SER A 145 -24.84 34.21 9.43
CA SER A 145 -24.89 33.17 8.41
C SER A 145 -26.32 32.76 8.04
N SER A 146 -27.33 33.03 8.88
CA SER A 146 -28.73 32.79 8.49
C SER A 146 -29.22 33.68 7.33
N THR A 147 -28.43 34.69 6.95
CA THR A 147 -28.78 35.66 5.90
C THR A 147 -27.97 35.51 4.60
N GLY A 148 -27.00 34.59 4.56
CA GLY A 148 -26.15 34.35 3.38
C GLY A 148 -25.01 33.37 3.66
N ASP A 149 -24.17 33.14 2.66
CA ASP A 149 -23.02 32.23 2.68
C ASP A 149 -21.66 32.94 2.48
N ASP A 150 -21.64 34.28 2.43
CA ASP A 150 -20.43 35.10 2.29
C ASP A 150 -19.23 34.61 3.12
N LEU A 151 -19.38 34.41 4.44
CA LEU A 151 -18.25 33.97 5.27
C LEU A 151 -17.87 32.52 5.02
N TYR A 152 -18.82 31.65 4.69
CA TYR A 152 -18.52 30.29 4.26
C TYR A 152 -17.65 30.33 3.00
N ASN A 153 -18.04 31.09 1.97
CA ASN A 153 -17.29 31.26 0.73
C ASN A 153 -15.92 31.92 0.97
N LEU A 154 -15.83 32.91 1.86
CA LEU A 154 -14.57 33.58 2.19
C LEU A 154 -13.61 32.65 2.94
N PHE A 155 -14.07 31.87 3.93
CA PHE A 155 -13.21 30.87 4.58
C PHE A 155 -12.79 29.79 3.60
N TYR A 156 -13.71 29.30 2.77
CA TYR A 156 -13.41 28.29 1.77
C TYR A 156 -12.42 28.81 0.73
N TYR A 157 -12.54 30.06 0.27
CA TYR A 157 -11.55 30.67 -0.60
C TYR A 157 -10.18 30.79 0.09
N LEU A 158 -10.14 31.35 1.31
CA LEU A 158 -8.90 31.67 2.01
C LEU A 158 -8.11 30.43 2.45
N ARG A 159 -8.77 29.35 2.90
CA ARG A 159 -8.05 28.11 3.20
C ARG A 159 -7.44 27.49 1.94
N GLY A 160 -8.02 27.76 0.77
CA GLY A 160 -7.53 27.27 -0.52
C GLY A 160 -6.19 27.84 -0.91
N ALA A 161 -5.91 29.07 -0.48
CA ALA A 161 -4.62 29.69 -0.65
C ALA A 161 -3.48 28.84 -0.06
N PHE A 162 -3.64 28.35 1.17
CA PHE A 162 -2.65 27.51 1.86
C PHE A 162 -2.61 26.08 1.31
N TYR A 163 -3.75 25.56 0.82
CA TYR A 163 -3.76 24.28 0.11
C TYR A 163 -2.93 24.33 -1.17
N ILE A 164 -3.11 25.37 -1.99
CA ILE A 164 -2.34 25.55 -3.23
C ILE A 164 -0.88 25.84 -2.91
N GLU A 165 -0.60 26.66 -1.91
CA GLU A 165 0.77 26.88 -1.43
C GLU A 165 1.45 25.57 -1.02
N TYR A 166 0.75 24.68 -0.32
CA TYR A 166 1.31 23.38 0.08
C TYR A 166 1.58 22.47 -1.12
N ASN A 167 0.59 22.31 -2.01
CA ASN A 167 0.60 21.31 -3.09
C ASN A 167 1.21 21.79 -4.42
N ASN A 168 1.63 23.05 -4.52
CA ASN A 168 2.23 23.58 -5.74
C ASN A 168 3.60 24.20 -5.47
N GLU A 169 4.63 23.70 -6.14
CA GLU A 169 6.01 24.21 -5.98
C GLU A 169 6.18 25.65 -6.49
N GLN A 170 5.30 26.11 -7.39
CA GLN A 170 5.38 27.45 -7.99
C GLN A 170 4.84 28.56 -7.09
N LEU A 171 4.07 28.24 -6.05
CA LEU A 171 3.54 29.21 -5.10
C LEU A 171 4.03 28.89 -3.69
N LYS A 172 4.93 29.72 -3.16
CA LYS A 172 5.39 29.66 -1.76
C LYS A 172 5.38 31.06 -1.16
N TYR A 173 4.73 31.25 -0.01
CA TYR A 173 4.75 32.54 0.66
C TYR A 173 6.11 32.79 1.30
N GLN A 174 6.68 33.96 0.98
CA GLN A 174 8.02 34.35 1.43
C GLN A 174 8.01 34.89 2.87
N ASP A 175 6.84 35.15 3.43
CA ASP A 175 6.66 35.73 4.75
C ASP A 175 5.32 35.31 5.40
N GLN A 176 5.11 35.72 6.64
CA GLN A 176 3.95 35.33 7.46
C GLN A 176 2.73 36.27 7.31
N ARG A 177 2.70 37.18 6.32
CA ARG A 177 1.59 38.16 6.21
C ARG A 177 0.25 37.50 5.93
N ALA A 178 0.22 36.49 5.05
CA ALA A 178 -1.01 35.76 4.73
C ALA A 178 -1.55 35.01 5.97
N HIS A 179 -0.67 34.27 6.67
CA HIS A 179 -1.01 33.58 7.93
C HIS A 179 -1.56 34.54 8.99
N LYS A 180 -0.91 35.69 9.20
CA LYS A 180 -1.36 36.71 10.17
C LYS A 180 -2.68 37.36 9.79
N ALA A 181 -2.91 37.60 8.50
CA ALA A 181 -4.17 38.18 8.04
C ALA A 181 -5.35 37.21 8.26
N LEU A 182 -5.16 35.92 7.96
CA LEU A 182 -6.16 34.91 8.26
C LEU A 182 -6.38 34.76 9.78
N LEU A 183 -5.32 34.75 10.59
CA LEU A 183 -5.45 34.74 12.05
C LEU A 183 -6.35 35.88 12.56
N SER A 184 -6.14 37.12 12.10
CA SER A 184 -6.97 38.25 12.51
C SER A 184 -8.44 38.10 12.12
N LEU A 185 -8.74 37.54 10.94
CA LEU A 185 -10.11 37.19 10.55
C LEU A 185 -10.69 36.13 11.49
N LEU A 186 -9.94 35.08 11.79
CA LEU A 186 -10.42 33.98 12.61
C LEU A 186 -10.71 34.42 14.06
N GLU A 187 -9.89 35.33 14.59
CA GLU A 187 -10.10 35.98 15.89
C GLU A 187 -11.28 36.95 15.88
N ALA A 188 -11.49 37.68 14.78
CA ALA A 188 -12.67 38.54 14.63
C ALA A 188 -13.97 37.71 14.64
N TYR A 189 -14.02 36.62 13.86
CA TYR A 189 -15.18 35.75 13.80
C TYR A 189 -15.46 35.03 15.12
N ARG A 190 -14.42 34.68 15.90
CA ARG A 190 -14.59 34.10 17.25
C ARG A 190 -15.51 34.92 18.16
N ASN A 191 -15.46 36.24 18.02
CA ASN A 191 -16.22 37.18 18.84
C ASN A 191 -17.62 37.49 18.27
N ASN A 192 -18.00 36.87 17.15
CA ASN A 192 -19.28 37.09 16.49
C ASN A 192 -20.44 36.59 17.39
N PRO A 193 -21.49 37.39 17.61
CA PRO A 193 -22.62 37.01 18.48
C PRO A 193 -23.50 35.89 17.90
N PHE A 194 -23.47 35.67 16.59
CA PHE A 194 -24.23 34.63 15.87
C PHE A 194 -23.43 33.34 15.64
N ILE A 195 -22.18 33.23 16.12
CA ILE A 195 -21.34 32.04 15.89
C ILE A 195 -21.95 30.73 16.45
N SER A 196 -22.83 30.86 17.46
CA SER A 196 -23.51 29.74 18.14
C SER A 196 -24.88 29.38 17.53
N GLU A 197 -25.26 29.98 16.40
CA GLU A 197 -26.47 29.57 15.68
C GLU A 197 -26.34 28.12 15.17
N VAL A 198 -27.47 27.41 15.05
CA VAL A 198 -27.50 25.98 14.70
C VAL A 198 -28.03 25.71 13.29
N THR A 199 -28.06 26.74 12.44
CA THR A 199 -28.55 26.61 11.06
C THR A 199 -27.57 25.81 10.19
N ASP A 200 -28.07 25.15 9.13
CA ASP A 200 -27.24 24.37 8.21
C ASP A 200 -26.01 25.13 7.68
N ILE A 201 -26.23 26.37 7.23
CA ILE A 201 -25.16 27.24 6.71
C ILE A 201 -24.18 27.68 7.80
N GLN A 202 -24.63 27.83 9.05
CA GLN A 202 -23.72 28.09 10.17
C GLN A 202 -22.83 26.87 10.42
N GLY A 203 -23.36 25.65 10.39
CA GLY A 203 -22.56 24.42 10.47
C GLY A 203 -21.51 24.34 9.36
N ASN A 204 -21.89 24.64 8.11
CA ASN A 204 -20.94 24.67 6.97
C ASN A 204 -19.86 25.75 7.16
N THR A 205 -20.25 26.95 7.62
CA THR A 205 -19.31 28.04 7.94
C THR A 205 -18.34 27.63 9.05
N MET A 206 -18.83 26.94 10.09
CA MET A 206 -18.01 26.46 11.20
C MET A 206 -17.02 25.38 10.76
N ALA A 207 -17.39 24.48 9.86
CA ALA A 207 -16.49 23.48 9.30
C ALA A 207 -15.31 24.13 8.56
N GLU A 208 -15.58 25.14 7.74
CA GLU A 208 -14.56 25.91 7.02
C GLU A 208 -13.72 26.78 7.97
N TYR A 209 -14.35 27.38 8.99
CA TYR A 209 -13.68 28.13 10.05
C TYR A 209 -12.66 27.28 10.83
N PHE A 210 -13.04 26.06 11.24
CA PHE A 210 -12.11 25.15 11.92
C PHE A 210 -10.97 24.68 11.02
N THR A 211 -11.27 24.40 9.75
CA THR A 211 -10.24 24.02 8.76
C THR A 211 -9.26 25.16 8.47
N ALA A 212 -9.71 26.41 8.53
CA ALA A 212 -8.87 27.58 8.32
C ALA A 212 -7.86 27.82 9.47
N TRP A 213 -8.18 27.42 10.70
CA TRP A 213 -7.19 27.40 11.81
C TRP A 213 -6.02 26.46 11.52
N ASP A 214 -6.32 25.25 11.04
CA ASP A 214 -5.32 24.25 10.62
C ASP A 214 -4.51 24.76 9.42
N SER A 215 -5.18 25.24 8.37
CA SER A 215 -4.55 25.73 7.14
C SER A 215 -3.54 26.86 7.40
N SER A 216 -3.82 27.71 8.39
CA SER A 216 -2.93 28.81 8.80
C SER A 216 -1.93 28.44 9.89
N LYS A 217 -1.94 27.20 10.39
CA LYS A 217 -1.08 26.65 11.46
C LYS A 217 -1.21 27.40 12.80
N ASN A 218 -2.41 27.87 13.14
CA ASN A 218 -2.68 28.62 14.37
C ASN A 218 -3.37 27.72 15.43
N TYR A 219 -2.78 26.57 15.73
CA TYR A 219 -3.40 25.52 16.57
C TYR A 219 -3.63 25.95 18.01
N ILE A 220 -2.64 26.59 18.66
CA ILE A 220 -2.82 27.03 20.05
C ILE A 220 -3.92 28.10 20.18
N GLN A 221 -4.07 28.97 19.18
CA GLN A 221 -5.13 29.96 19.15
C GLN A 221 -6.50 29.30 18.92
N SER A 222 -6.59 28.23 18.13
CA SER A 222 -7.88 27.58 17.81
C SER A 222 -8.56 26.96 19.03
N VAL A 223 -7.78 26.59 20.06
CA VAL A 223 -8.25 25.94 21.30
C VAL A 223 -9.44 26.67 21.91
N THR A 224 -9.42 28.00 21.99
CA THR A 224 -10.53 28.77 22.58
C THR A 224 -11.85 28.58 21.80
N SER A 225 -11.78 28.65 20.47
CA SER A 225 -12.97 28.49 19.62
C SER A 225 -13.50 27.06 19.64
N ILE A 226 -12.59 26.08 19.56
CA ILE A 226 -12.96 24.65 19.59
C ILE A 226 -13.56 24.28 20.95
N THR A 227 -12.93 24.70 22.05
CA THR A 227 -13.44 24.45 23.41
C THR A 227 -14.85 25.02 23.60
N ARG A 228 -15.11 26.23 23.11
CA ARG A 228 -16.46 26.82 23.15
C ARG A 228 -17.46 25.97 22.38
N TYR A 229 -17.13 25.58 21.14
CA TYR A 229 -18.02 24.80 20.29
C TYR A 229 -18.35 23.43 20.89
N LEU A 230 -17.36 22.70 21.42
CA LEU A 230 -17.57 21.43 22.12
C LEU A 230 -18.48 21.58 23.36
N ASN A 231 -18.33 22.68 24.09
CA ASN A 231 -19.20 22.99 25.23
C ASN A 231 -20.63 23.37 24.83
N GLU A 232 -20.84 23.96 23.66
CA GLU A 232 -22.17 24.31 23.13
C GLU A 232 -22.82 23.15 22.38
N PHE A 233 -22.04 22.18 21.89
CA PHE A 233 -22.53 21.02 21.15
C PHE A 233 -23.59 20.26 21.98
N SER A 234 -24.71 19.97 21.32
CA SER A 234 -25.97 19.54 21.93
C SER A 234 -26.78 18.69 20.95
N PRO A 235 -27.93 18.10 21.35
CA PRO A 235 -28.77 17.33 20.43
C PRO A 235 -29.24 18.10 19.19
N THR A 236 -29.40 19.44 19.27
CA THR A 236 -29.78 20.25 18.11
C THR A 236 -28.65 20.36 17.09
N HIS A 237 -27.39 20.43 17.56
CA HIS A 237 -26.24 20.39 16.68
C HIS A 237 -26.09 19.01 16.04
N LEU A 238 -26.25 17.94 16.83
CA LEU A 238 -26.12 16.57 16.34
C LEU A 238 -27.15 16.24 15.25
N ALA A 239 -28.36 16.80 15.33
CA ALA A 239 -29.40 16.59 14.32
C ALA A 239 -29.01 17.14 12.93
N GLU A 240 -28.21 18.21 12.88
CA GLU A 240 -27.81 18.89 11.65
C GLU A 240 -26.52 18.30 11.07
N TRP A 241 -26.58 17.82 9.81
CA TRP A 241 -25.44 17.15 9.17
C TRP A 241 -24.20 18.05 9.06
N SER A 242 -24.40 19.34 8.82
CA SER A 242 -23.31 20.31 8.68
C SER A 242 -22.59 20.57 10.01
N HIS A 243 -23.31 20.50 11.14
CA HIS A 243 -22.71 20.62 12.47
C HIS A 243 -21.96 19.37 12.91
N ARG A 244 -22.38 18.17 12.47
CA ARG A 244 -21.58 16.94 12.57
C ARG A 244 -20.28 17.06 11.79
N GLY A 245 -20.36 17.58 10.56
CA GLY A 245 -19.21 17.95 9.75
C GLY A 245 -18.28 18.94 10.46
N ALA A 246 -18.84 19.98 11.09
CA ALA A 246 -18.06 20.96 11.84
C ALA A 246 -17.39 20.37 13.10
N LEU A 247 -18.06 19.47 13.83
CA LEU A 247 -17.45 18.74 14.95
C LEU A 247 -16.26 17.91 14.46
N THR A 248 -16.44 17.18 13.36
CA THR A 248 -15.35 16.42 12.72
C THR A 248 -14.17 17.32 12.36
N LYS A 249 -14.41 18.52 11.79
CA LYS A 249 -13.34 19.48 11.47
C LYS A 249 -12.68 20.07 12.71
N ALA A 250 -13.44 20.36 13.78
CA ALA A 250 -12.86 20.80 15.05
C ALA A 250 -11.88 19.76 15.61
N LEU A 251 -12.29 18.49 15.66
CA LEU A 251 -11.44 17.38 16.12
C LEU A 251 -10.25 17.16 15.19
N THR A 252 -10.45 17.24 13.86
CA THR A 252 -9.36 17.14 12.87
C THR A 252 -8.32 18.24 13.06
N THR A 253 -8.73 19.47 13.38
CA THR A 253 -7.81 20.58 13.66
C THR A 253 -6.99 20.32 14.91
N LEU A 254 -7.56 19.71 15.96
CA LEU A 254 -6.79 19.29 17.15
C LEU A 254 -5.82 18.16 16.82
N TYR A 255 -6.27 17.17 16.05
CA TYR A 255 -5.42 16.07 15.57
C TYR A 255 -4.20 16.62 14.83
N ARG A 256 -4.40 17.51 13.84
CA ARG A 256 -3.33 18.21 13.10
C ARG A 256 -2.46 19.10 13.99
N GLY A 257 -3.00 19.59 15.11
CA GLY A 257 -2.23 20.29 16.14
C GLY A 257 -1.18 19.41 16.82
N SER A 258 -1.28 18.08 16.76
CA SER A 258 -0.30 17.16 17.37
C SER A 258 1.12 17.31 16.83
N TRP A 259 1.27 17.86 15.62
CA TRP A 259 2.57 18.17 15.02
C TRP A 259 3.10 19.55 15.42
N ASP A 260 2.32 20.35 16.15
CA ASP A 260 2.72 21.67 16.63
C ASP A 260 3.28 21.59 18.05
N GLU A 261 4.57 21.90 18.18
CA GLU A 261 5.28 21.89 19.46
C GLU A 261 4.68 22.87 20.47
N THR A 262 4.21 24.03 20.05
CA THR A 262 3.65 25.04 20.96
C THR A 262 2.34 24.55 21.58
N TYR A 263 1.46 23.99 20.75
CA TYR A 263 0.21 23.39 21.18
C TYR A 263 0.46 22.23 22.14
N THR A 264 1.25 21.23 21.74
CA THR A 264 1.46 20.01 22.53
C THR A 264 2.22 20.25 23.84
N LYS A 265 3.22 21.15 23.88
CA LYS A 265 3.88 21.54 25.14
C LYS A 265 2.93 22.17 26.14
N SER A 266 1.92 22.88 25.65
CA SER A 266 0.95 23.57 26.50
C SER A 266 -0.18 22.67 27.02
N ALA A 267 -0.15 21.37 26.69
CA ALA A 267 -1.23 20.43 26.95
C ALA A 267 -1.73 20.45 28.41
N GLU A 268 -0.84 20.59 29.39
CA GLU A 268 -1.21 20.65 30.81
C GLU A 268 -2.13 21.85 31.12
N GLN A 269 -1.92 23.00 30.49
CA GLN A 269 -2.72 24.21 30.70
C GLN A 269 -4.09 24.17 30.00
N GLN A 270 -4.35 23.17 29.16
CA GLN A 270 -5.57 23.08 28.35
C GLN A 270 -6.71 22.33 29.06
N THR A 271 -6.89 22.50 30.37
CA THR A 271 -7.92 21.80 31.16
C THR A 271 -9.33 21.96 30.57
N ALA A 272 -9.71 23.18 30.19
CA ALA A 272 -11.04 23.44 29.63
C ALA A 272 -11.29 22.68 28.30
N LEU A 273 -10.26 22.50 27.47
CA LEU A 273 -10.37 21.72 26.25
C LEU A 273 -10.56 20.24 26.57
N ARG A 274 -9.77 19.69 27.49
CA ARG A 274 -9.89 18.30 27.94
C ARG A 274 -11.27 18.02 28.53
N GLU A 275 -11.78 18.90 29.38
CA GLU A 275 -13.14 18.80 29.93
C GLU A 275 -14.22 18.81 28.83
N ALA A 276 -14.09 19.70 27.84
CA ALA A 276 -15.04 19.80 26.74
C ALA A 276 -15.00 18.56 25.81
N LEU A 277 -13.82 18.02 25.53
CA LEU A 277 -13.65 16.76 24.80
C LEU A 277 -14.29 15.59 25.55
N LEU A 278 -14.02 15.46 26.85
CA LEU A 278 -14.61 14.41 27.67
C LEU A 278 -16.13 14.53 27.75
N LYS A 279 -16.66 15.76 27.85
CA LYS A 279 -18.11 16.02 27.79
C LYS A 279 -18.72 15.48 26.50
N VAL A 280 -18.14 15.79 25.34
CA VAL A 280 -18.63 15.28 24.04
C VAL A 280 -18.51 13.75 23.99
N ALA A 281 -17.36 13.20 24.39
CA ALA A 281 -17.14 11.75 24.41
C ALA A 281 -18.15 10.99 25.29
N THR A 282 -18.56 11.57 26.41
CA THR A 282 -19.48 10.93 27.39
C THR A 282 -20.94 11.37 27.26
N SER A 283 -21.29 12.04 26.16
CA SER A 283 -22.65 12.51 25.93
C SER A 283 -23.57 11.39 25.41
N GLU A 284 -24.60 11.04 26.20
CA GLU A 284 -25.55 9.95 25.90
C GLU A 284 -26.27 10.13 24.56
N TYR A 285 -26.63 11.38 24.21
CA TYR A 285 -27.29 11.66 22.95
C TYR A 285 -26.39 11.43 21.72
N ILE A 286 -25.07 11.33 21.90
CA ILE A 286 -24.11 11.02 20.82
C ILE A 286 -23.85 9.52 20.80
N TYR A 287 -23.40 8.93 21.91
CA TYR A 287 -22.95 7.53 21.89
C TYR A 287 -24.08 6.50 21.73
N ASN A 288 -25.34 6.87 22.02
CA ASN A 288 -26.52 6.02 21.74
C ASN A 288 -27.17 6.32 20.37
N SER A 289 -26.57 7.18 19.55
CA SER A 289 -27.07 7.53 18.21
C SER A 289 -26.36 6.76 17.11
N GLU A 290 -26.85 6.86 15.87
CA GLU A 290 -26.16 6.38 14.67
C GLU A 290 -24.81 7.09 14.41
N TYR A 291 -24.54 8.19 15.12
CA TYR A 291 -23.30 8.98 15.04
C TYR A 291 -22.36 8.72 16.22
N SER A 292 -22.45 7.55 16.86
CA SER A 292 -21.63 7.20 18.04
C SER A 292 -20.12 7.27 17.80
N TYR A 293 -19.68 7.28 16.54
CA TYR A 293 -18.29 7.51 16.17
C TYR A 293 -17.79 8.89 16.65
N GLU A 294 -18.63 9.94 16.68
CA GLU A 294 -18.23 11.27 17.15
C GLU A 294 -17.82 11.27 18.63
N ALA A 295 -18.46 10.44 19.44
CA ALA A 295 -18.09 10.24 20.84
C ALA A 295 -16.72 9.55 20.97
N THR A 296 -16.45 8.57 20.09
CA THR A 296 -15.18 7.85 20.06
C THR A 296 -14.04 8.73 19.53
N ASP A 297 -14.30 9.57 18.52
CA ASP A 297 -13.31 10.53 18.00
C ASP A 297 -12.97 11.60 19.03
N ALA A 298 -13.96 12.12 19.76
CA ALA A 298 -13.73 13.04 20.87
C ALA A 298 -12.91 12.38 22.00
N LEU A 299 -13.17 11.09 22.30
CA LEU A 299 -12.34 10.33 23.23
C LEU A 299 -10.90 10.20 22.72
N ASN A 300 -10.70 9.90 21.43
CA ASN A 300 -9.37 9.74 20.86
C ASN A 300 -8.54 11.02 20.99
N GLU A 301 -9.14 12.19 20.75
CA GLU A 301 -8.49 13.49 20.96
C GLU A 301 -8.28 13.80 22.45
N TYR A 302 -9.18 13.38 23.34
CA TYR A 302 -8.97 13.47 24.79
C TYR A 302 -7.79 12.60 25.26
N ALA A 303 -7.76 11.34 24.82
CA ALA A 303 -6.73 10.36 25.17
C ALA A 303 -5.35 10.75 24.61
N ARG A 304 -5.31 11.51 23.50
CA ARG A 304 -4.07 12.01 22.89
C ARG A 304 -3.22 12.87 23.84
N PHE A 305 -3.82 13.45 24.89
CA PHE A 305 -3.06 14.14 25.93
C PHE A 305 -2.09 13.23 26.70
N LEU A 306 -2.31 11.91 26.73
CA LEU A 306 -1.34 10.94 27.26
C LEU A 306 -0.08 10.85 26.37
N GLU A 307 -0.23 11.04 25.07
CA GLU A 307 0.89 11.14 24.13
C GLU A 307 1.73 12.37 24.43
N TYR A 308 1.09 13.53 24.57
CA TYR A 308 1.77 14.79 24.89
C TYR A 308 2.44 14.72 26.27
N GLN A 309 1.77 14.08 27.24
CA GLN A 309 2.32 13.85 28.57
C GLN A 309 3.59 13.01 28.51
N LYS A 310 3.56 11.86 27.84
CA LYS A 310 4.71 10.97 27.67
C LYS A 310 5.84 11.66 26.92
N TYR A 311 5.51 12.35 25.83
CA TYR A 311 6.50 12.96 24.95
C TYR A 311 7.25 14.13 25.61
N TRP A 312 6.52 15.04 26.26
CA TRP A 312 7.09 16.22 26.92
C TRP A 312 7.48 15.99 28.38
N GLY A 313 7.17 14.82 28.96
CA GLY A 313 7.38 14.55 30.37
C GLY A 313 6.53 15.45 31.28
N LEU A 314 5.27 15.67 30.90
CA LEU A 314 4.33 16.48 31.69
C LEU A 314 3.90 15.73 32.97
N SER A 315 3.20 16.42 33.87
CA SER A 315 2.91 15.89 35.21
C SER A 315 2.15 14.56 35.19
N GLU A 316 2.41 13.71 36.19
CA GLU A 316 1.61 12.51 36.44
C GLU A 316 0.16 12.85 36.75
N GLY A 317 -0.12 14.04 37.29
CA GLY A 317 -1.50 14.50 37.49
C GLY A 317 -2.30 14.61 36.19
N LEU A 318 -1.67 15.08 35.10
CA LEU A 318 -2.31 15.07 33.76
C LEU A 318 -2.58 13.63 33.30
N LYS A 319 -1.61 12.72 33.48
CA LYS A 319 -1.77 11.31 33.13
C LYS A 319 -2.92 10.65 33.89
N GLU A 320 -3.00 10.88 35.20
CA GLU A 320 -4.06 10.36 36.06
C GLU A 320 -5.43 10.90 35.69
N GLU A 321 -5.55 12.20 35.42
CA GLU A 321 -6.79 12.85 34.96
C GLU A 321 -7.29 12.21 33.67
N VAL A 322 -6.42 12.10 32.66
CA VAL A 322 -6.80 11.56 31.34
C VAL A 322 -7.14 10.08 31.44
N ASN A 323 -6.38 9.28 32.21
CA ASN A 323 -6.73 7.88 32.46
C ASN A 323 -8.12 7.74 33.11
N GLN A 324 -8.46 8.58 34.10
CA GLN A 324 -9.77 8.56 34.74
C GLN A 324 -10.90 8.93 33.78
N GLY A 325 -10.69 9.90 32.90
CA GLY A 325 -11.65 10.25 31.85
C GLY A 325 -11.89 9.10 30.87
N ILE A 326 -10.84 8.39 30.46
CA ILE A 326 -10.97 7.21 29.59
C ILE A 326 -11.75 6.09 30.30
N VAL A 327 -11.46 5.83 31.59
CA VAL A 327 -12.23 4.85 32.39
C VAL A 327 -13.69 5.26 32.53
N SER A 328 -13.98 6.55 32.72
CA SER A 328 -15.35 7.07 32.77
C SER A 328 -16.08 6.82 31.47
N PHE A 329 -15.48 7.13 30.32
CA PHE A 329 -16.03 6.81 29.01
C PHE A 329 -16.31 5.31 28.86
N MET A 330 -15.31 4.48 29.18
CA MET A 330 -15.39 3.03 29.05
C MET A 330 -16.54 2.42 29.87
N SER A 331 -16.91 3.04 31.00
CA SER A 331 -18.01 2.56 31.87
C SER A 331 -19.41 2.64 31.25
N HIS A 332 -19.58 3.39 30.14
CA HIS A 332 -20.84 3.50 29.42
C HIS A 332 -21.09 2.35 28.43
N PHE A 333 -20.11 1.49 28.20
CA PHE A 333 -20.16 0.49 27.16
C PHE A 333 -19.89 -0.91 27.72
N ASP A 334 -20.58 -1.90 27.16
CA ASP A 334 -20.26 -3.29 27.43
C ASP A 334 -18.87 -3.64 26.88
N ARG A 335 -18.19 -4.57 27.56
CA ARG A 335 -16.90 -5.12 27.13
C ARG A 335 -17.02 -5.72 25.72
N ASN A 336 -15.96 -5.61 24.93
CA ASN A 336 -15.88 -6.04 23.52
C ASN A 336 -16.70 -5.21 22.50
N THR A 337 -17.34 -4.11 22.90
CA THR A 337 -17.90 -3.15 21.95
C THR A 337 -16.80 -2.28 21.33
N LYS A 338 -17.06 -1.70 20.14
CA LYS A 338 -16.12 -0.81 19.40
C LYS A 338 -15.57 0.31 20.30
N ALA A 339 -16.46 1.04 20.97
CA ALA A 339 -16.11 2.16 21.84
C ALA A 339 -15.30 1.71 23.07
N TRP A 340 -15.73 0.65 23.75
CA TRP A 340 -15.01 0.08 24.89
C TRP A 340 -13.59 -0.34 24.49
N ALA A 341 -13.44 -1.02 23.35
CA ALA A 341 -12.17 -1.48 22.82
C ALA A 341 -11.21 -0.32 22.49
N SER A 342 -11.71 0.76 21.90
CA SER A 342 -10.91 1.97 21.65
C SER A 342 -10.36 2.57 22.95
N ALA A 343 -11.18 2.65 23.99
CA ALA A 343 -10.80 3.13 25.32
C ALA A 343 -9.76 2.22 25.99
N ALA A 344 -9.98 0.91 25.98
CA ALA A 344 -9.06 -0.09 26.53
C ALA A 344 -7.69 -0.04 25.84
N GLY A 345 -7.68 0.07 24.51
CA GLY A 345 -6.46 0.21 23.72
C GLY A 345 -5.67 1.48 24.03
N ALA A 346 -6.34 2.61 24.30
CA ALA A 346 -5.69 3.83 24.76
C ALA A 346 -5.04 3.65 26.15
N LEU A 347 -5.76 3.04 27.09
CA LEU A 347 -5.24 2.78 28.44
C LEU A 347 -4.03 1.84 28.40
N GLU A 348 -4.10 0.72 27.68
CA GLU A 348 -3.00 -0.24 27.55
C GLU A 348 -1.75 0.40 26.91
N ARG A 349 -1.93 1.20 25.85
CA ARG A 349 -0.82 1.85 25.13
C ARG A 349 0.02 2.77 26.03
N TYR A 350 -0.63 3.61 26.82
CA TYR A 350 0.06 4.63 27.62
C TYR A 350 0.33 4.19 29.07
N ASN A 351 -0.14 2.99 29.45
CA ASN A 351 0.08 2.39 30.76
C ASN A 351 0.47 0.91 30.63
N PRO A 352 1.59 0.60 29.94
CA PRO A 352 1.99 -0.78 29.68
C PRO A 352 2.21 -1.54 31.00
N GLY A 353 1.62 -2.72 31.11
CA GLY A 353 1.69 -3.56 32.31
C GLY A 353 0.68 -3.21 33.41
N GLU A 354 -0.19 -2.21 33.23
CA GLU A 354 -1.20 -1.81 34.22
C GLU A 354 -2.62 -2.32 33.89
N CYS A 355 -2.76 -3.41 33.11
CA CYS A 355 -4.09 -3.88 32.69
C CYS A 355 -5.03 -4.20 33.87
N GLU A 356 -4.49 -4.70 34.99
CA GLU A 356 -5.28 -5.04 36.18
C GLU A 356 -5.93 -3.80 36.80
N LYS A 357 -5.20 -2.68 36.82
CA LYS A 357 -5.66 -1.40 37.37
C LYS A 357 -6.91 -0.90 36.66
N PHE A 358 -7.00 -1.14 35.36
CA PHE A 358 -8.11 -0.71 34.52
C PHE A 358 -9.16 -1.80 34.25
N GLY A 359 -8.92 -3.03 34.72
CA GLY A 359 -9.82 -4.17 34.46
C GLY A 359 -9.84 -4.63 33.00
N ILE A 360 -8.79 -4.34 32.23
CA ILE A 360 -8.71 -4.62 30.79
C ILE A 360 -7.82 -5.83 30.46
N CYS A 361 -7.31 -6.60 31.42
CA CYS A 361 -6.45 -7.74 31.08
C CYS A 361 -7.16 -8.74 30.15
N GLY A 362 -6.44 -9.21 29.13
CA GLY A 362 -6.94 -10.19 28.14
C GLY A 362 -7.90 -9.62 27.09
N TRP A 363 -8.20 -8.32 27.14
CA TRP A 363 -9.27 -7.73 26.34
C TRP A 363 -9.10 -7.88 24.82
N LYS A 364 -7.87 -7.79 24.31
CA LYS A 364 -7.60 -7.86 22.87
C LYS A 364 -7.95 -9.24 22.30
N GLU A 365 -7.56 -10.31 22.99
CA GLU A 365 -7.90 -11.68 22.59
C GLU A 365 -9.40 -11.97 22.74
N GLU A 366 -10.02 -11.48 23.81
CA GLU A 366 -11.47 -11.61 23.99
C GLU A 366 -12.24 -10.89 22.88
N LEU A 367 -11.82 -9.68 22.51
CA LEU A 367 -12.39 -8.92 21.41
C LEU A 367 -12.18 -9.65 20.08
N LYS A 368 -10.96 -10.12 19.80
CA LYS A 368 -10.64 -10.89 18.59
C LYS A 368 -11.51 -12.14 18.46
N ASN A 369 -11.72 -12.88 19.55
CA ASN A 369 -12.60 -14.06 19.56
C ASN A 369 -14.09 -13.72 19.46
N ALA A 370 -14.52 -12.57 20.00
CA ALA A 370 -15.90 -12.14 19.91
C ALA A 370 -16.25 -11.62 18.51
N VAL A 371 -15.36 -10.83 17.91
CA VAL A 371 -15.56 -10.22 16.58
C VAL A 371 -15.29 -11.23 15.47
N LEU A 372 -14.17 -11.95 15.51
CA LEU A 372 -13.78 -12.95 14.51
C LEU A 372 -14.07 -14.36 15.03
N SER A 373 -15.37 -14.63 15.23
CA SER A 373 -15.88 -15.79 15.96
C SER A 373 -16.02 -17.07 15.12
N ILE A 374 -16.05 -16.95 13.79
CA ILE A 374 -16.07 -18.09 12.88
C ILE A 374 -14.64 -18.56 12.68
N HIS A 375 -14.38 -19.86 12.88
CA HIS A 375 -13.09 -20.48 12.63
C HIS A 375 -13.26 -21.60 11.60
N HIS A 376 -12.56 -21.51 10.48
CA HIS A 376 -12.64 -22.46 9.38
C HIS A 376 -11.22 -22.87 8.93
N SER A 377 -10.98 -24.16 8.70
CA SER A 377 -9.68 -24.67 8.25
C SER A 377 -9.78 -25.04 6.78
N CYS A 378 -9.10 -24.31 5.91
CA CYS A 378 -9.05 -24.65 4.48
C CYS A 378 -8.08 -25.82 4.24
N SER A 379 -6.93 -25.78 4.90
CA SER A 379 -5.85 -26.77 4.81
C SER A 379 -5.00 -26.74 6.09
N ASP A 380 -3.89 -27.48 6.11
CA ASP A 380 -2.87 -27.35 7.17
C ASP A 380 -2.13 -26.00 7.10
N THR A 381 -2.12 -25.35 5.93
CA THR A 381 -1.37 -24.12 5.64
C THR A 381 -2.24 -22.86 5.60
N ILE A 382 -3.57 -22.98 5.66
CA ILE A 382 -4.50 -21.84 5.59
C ILE A 382 -5.65 -22.03 6.57
N LYS A 383 -5.87 -21.03 7.42
CA LYS A 383 -7.00 -20.94 8.35
C LYS A 383 -7.72 -19.62 8.17
N ILE A 384 -9.04 -19.65 8.16
CA ILE A 384 -9.88 -18.45 8.11
C ILE A 384 -10.49 -18.21 9.50
N ARG A 385 -10.40 -16.96 9.94
CA ARG A 385 -11.19 -16.39 11.03
C ARG A 385 -12.10 -15.31 10.46
N ALA A 386 -13.40 -15.46 10.59
CA ALA A 386 -14.36 -14.52 10.02
C ALA A 386 -15.34 -13.98 11.05
N GLN A 387 -15.81 -12.75 10.84
CA GLN A 387 -16.87 -12.16 11.64
C GLN A 387 -18.24 -12.71 11.26
N SER A 388 -18.47 -12.84 9.95
CA SER A 388 -19.67 -13.33 9.30
C SER A 388 -19.22 -13.89 7.97
N MET A 389 -19.64 -15.10 7.61
CA MET A 389 -19.52 -15.70 6.27
C MET A 389 -20.39 -16.96 6.29
N THR A 390 -21.04 -17.28 5.18
CA THR A 390 -21.68 -18.58 5.01
C THR A 390 -20.65 -19.67 4.74
N GLU A 391 -21.01 -20.93 5.00
CA GLU A 391 -20.17 -22.08 4.70
C GLU A 391 -19.77 -22.14 3.20
N SER A 392 -20.65 -21.71 2.30
CA SER A 392 -20.34 -21.69 0.86
C SER A 392 -19.31 -20.63 0.52
N GLU A 393 -19.37 -19.45 1.14
CA GLU A 393 -18.41 -18.37 0.91
C GLU A 393 -17.02 -18.74 1.47
N LEU A 394 -16.98 -19.39 2.64
CA LEU A 394 -15.74 -19.94 3.20
C LEU A 394 -15.11 -20.96 2.25
N GLN A 395 -15.89 -21.91 1.74
CA GLN A 395 -15.40 -22.91 0.78
C GLN A 395 -14.91 -22.27 -0.53
N GLN A 396 -15.60 -21.26 -1.04
CA GLN A 396 -15.17 -20.53 -2.24
C GLN A 396 -13.85 -19.78 -2.01
N SER A 397 -13.69 -19.13 -0.85
CA SER A 397 -12.43 -18.47 -0.47
C SER A 397 -11.30 -19.48 -0.33
N CYS A 398 -11.54 -20.64 0.29
CA CYS A 398 -10.55 -21.71 0.38
C CYS A 398 -10.14 -22.25 -1.00
N ALA A 399 -11.11 -22.47 -1.90
CA ALA A 399 -10.83 -22.95 -3.25
C ALA A 399 -9.99 -21.94 -4.03
N LEU A 400 -10.31 -20.64 -3.92
CA LEU A 400 -9.56 -19.58 -4.57
C LEU A 400 -8.12 -19.52 -4.07
N LEU A 401 -7.90 -19.55 -2.77
CA LEU A 401 -6.56 -19.54 -2.19
C LEU A 401 -5.75 -20.77 -2.65
N ALA A 402 -6.36 -21.96 -2.68
CA ALA A 402 -5.69 -23.16 -3.15
C ALA A 402 -5.29 -23.09 -4.64
N GLU A 403 -6.13 -22.48 -5.48
CA GLU A 403 -5.83 -22.24 -6.90
C GLU A 403 -4.65 -21.27 -7.07
N GLU A 404 -4.64 -20.16 -6.32
CA GLU A 404 -3.54 -19.18 -6.33
C GLU A 404 -2.22 -19.78 -5.80
N GLU A 405 -2.26 -20.60 -4.74
CA GLU A 405 -1.07 -21.30 -4.20
C GLU A 405 -0.44 -22.20 -5.26
N ALA A 406 -1.27 -23.02 -5.91
CA ALA A 406 -0.80 -23.92 -6.97
C ALA A 406 -0.21 -23.16 -8.15
N LEU A 407 -0.88 -22.08 -8.59
CA LEU A 407 -0.42 -21.22 -9.67
C LEU A 407 0.93 -20.57 -9.34
N PHE A 408 1.05 -19.98 -8.15
CA PHE A 408 2.28 -19.33 -7.69
C PHE A 408 3.46 -20.31 -7.67
N HIS A 409 3.28 -21.50 -7.09
CA HIS A 409 4.34 -22.50 -7.02
C HIS A 409 4.78 -22.97 -8.41
N GLN A 410 3.84 -23.08 -9.35
CA GLN A 410 4.12 -23.41 -10.73
C GLN A 410 4.89 -22.31 -11.46
N VAL A 411 4.44 -21.05 -11.36
CA VAL A 411 5.04 -19.90 -12.06
C VAL A 411 6.45 -19.61 -11.57
N LEU A 412 6.70 -19.76 -10.27
CA LEU A 412 7.99 -19.41 -9.65
C LEU A 412 8.90 -20.60 -9.38
N ASN A 413 8.47 -21.82 -9.71
CA ASN A 413 9.25 -23.05 -9.50
C ASN A 413 9.86 -23.14 -8.09
N THR A 414 9.03 -22.91 -7.08
CA THR A 414 9.45 -22.87 -5.66
C THR A 414 9.70 -24.27 -5.07
N GLY A 415 9.23 -25.32 -5.73
CA GLY A 415 9.24 -26.69 -5.21
C GLY A 415 8.42 -26.89 -3.94
N ASN A 416 7.48 -25.98 -3.62
CA ASN A 416 6.72 -25.95 -2.37
C ASN A 416 7.61 -25.93 -1.11
N LYS A 417 8.82 -25.36 -1.23
CA LYS A 417 9.80 -25.34 -0.15
C LYS A 417 9.98 -23.91 0.35
N PRO A 418 9.64 -23.62 1.62
CA PRO A 418 9.91 -22.31 2.20
C PRO A 418 11.38 -21.94 2.11
N VAL A 419 11.67 -20.64 2.10
CA VAL A 419 13.02 -20.12 2.26
C VAL A 419 13.63 -20.61 3.59
N ASN A 420 14.95 -20.56 3.70
CA ASN A 420 15.60 -20.93 4.95
C ASN A 420 15.09 -20.04 6.09
N ASP A 421 15.08 -20.59 7.31
CA ASP A 421 14.70 -19.89 8.54
C ASP A 421 13.26 -19.35 8.57
N ASP A 422 12.38 -19.73 7.63
CA ASP A 422 10.95 -19.48 7.77
C ASP A 422 10.29 -20.62 8.59
N HIS A 423 9.82 -20.27 9.79
CA HIS A 423 9.13 -21.14 10.74
C HIS A 423 7.61 -20.95 10.74
N ASN A 424 7.05 -20.16 9.82
CA ASN A 424 5.61 -20.08 9.65
C ASN A 424 5.05 -21.46 9.33
N THR A 425 3.85 -21.75 9.80
CA THR A 425 3.17 -23.03 9.53
C THR A 425 1.93 -22.86 8.68
N ASN A 426 1.19 -21.77 8.90
CA ASN A 426 -0.05 -21.48 8.22
C ASN A 426 -0.31 -19.98 8.18
N LEU A 427 -1.05 -19.52 7.17
CA LEU A 427 -1.62 -18.19 7.12
C LEU A 427 -2.95 -18.16 7.88
N GLU A 428 -3.12 -17.20 8.79
CA GLU A 428 -4.41 -16.90 9.42
C GLU A 428 -5.06 -15.71 8.69
N VAL A 429 -6.10 -15.99 7.91
CA VAL A 429 -6.89 -15.01 7.16
C VAL A 429 -8.03 -14.50 8.05
N ASN A 430 -7.96 -13.24 8.46
CA ASN A 430 -8.90 -12.57 9.35
C ASN A 430 -9.83 -11.66 8.53
N ILE A 431 -11.12 -11.99 8.47
CA ILE A 431 -12.11 -11.35 7.58
C ILE A 431 -13.21 -10.68 8.42
N PHE A 432 -13.28 -9.35 8.34
CA PHE A 432 -14.38 -8.57 8.92
C PHE A 432 -15.59 -8.52 7.97
N ASP A 433 -16.80 -8.44 8.53
CA ASP A 433 -18.07 -8.46 7.78
C ASP A 433 -18.22 -7.23 6.86
N SER A 434 -17.57 -6.12 7.21
CA SER A 434 -17.68 -4.88 6.44
C SER A 434 -16.44 -4.00 6.56
N THR A 435 -16.29 -3.06 5.62
CA THR A 435 -15.27 -2.00 5.71
C THR A 435 -15.41 -1.17 6.99
N GLU A 436 -16.63 -0.98 7.50
CA GLU A 436 -16.86 -0.25 8.75
C GLU A 436 -16.28 -1.02 9.95
N ASP A 437 -16.53 -2.33 10.01
CA ASP A 437 -16.01 -3.19 11.07
C ASP A 437 -14.50 -3.34 10.99
N TYR A 438 -13.95 -3.48 9.79
CA TYR A 438 -12.50 -3.42 9.56
C TYR A 438 -11.88 -2.15 10.13
N LYS A 439 -12.43 -0.98 9.77
CA LYS A 439 -11.95 0.31 10.30
C LYS A 439 -12.11 0.45 11.80
N SER A 440 -13.13 -0.17 12.37
CA SER A 440 -13.43 -0.11 13.81
C SER A 440 -12.54 -1.03 14.64
N PHE A 441 -12.26 -2.24 14.16
CA PHE A 441 -11.67 -3.31 14.95
C PHE A 441 -10.25 -3.67 14.51
N ALA A 442 -9.93 -3.68 13.22
CA ALA A 442 -8.68 -4.24 12.74
C ALA A 442 -7.46 -3.47 13.27
N GLY A 443 -7.51 -2.13 13.25
CA GLY A 443 -6.45 -1.30 13.84
C GLY A 443 -6.30 -1.50 15.36
N THR A 444 -7.40 -1.80 16.05
CA THR A 444 -7.43 -2.04 17.50
C THR A 444 -6.90 -3.43 17.87
N ILE A 445 -7.26 -4.45 17.10
CA ILE A 445 -6.87 -5.85 17.32
C ILE A 445 -5.44 -6.09 16.82
N PHE A 446 -5.13 -5.73 15.58
CA PHE A 446 -3.88 -6.12 14.92
C PHE A 446 -2.83 -5.00 14.87
N GLY A 447 -3.20 -3.76 15.23
CA GLY A 447 -2.27 -2.63 15.22
C GLY A 447 -2.05 -1.99 13.85
N ILE A 448 -2.96 -2.23 12.90
CA ILE A 448 -2.75 -1.90 11.49
C ILE A 448 -3.39 -0.57 11.10
N SER A 449 -2.90 0.03 10.01
CA SER A 449 -3.69 1.05 9.30
C SER A 449 -4.90 0.38 8.66
N THR A 450 -6.04 1.05 8.67
CA THR A 450 -7.29 0.57 8.07
C THR A 450 -7.74 1.41 6.88
N ASP A 451 -6.88 2.33 6.43
CA ASP A 451 -7.04 3.08 5.18
C ASP A 451 -6.46 2.27 4.02
N ASN A 452 -6.89 1.02 3.93
CA ASN A 452 -6.54 0.06 2.89
C ASN A 452 -7.66 -0.98 2.75
N GLY A 453 -7.58 -1.80 1.72
CA GLY A 453 -8.52 -2.90 1.45
C GLY A 453 -8.27 -4.18 2.25
N GLY A 454 -7.10 -4.27 2.87
CA GLY A 454 -6.59 -5.43 3.58
C GLY A 454 -5.09 -5.30 3.71
N MET A 455 -4.47 -6.15 4.53
CA MET A 455 -3.03 -6.10 4.75
C MET A 455 -2.48 -7.43 5.21
N TYR A 456 -1.40 -7.86 4.56
CA TYR A 456 -0.54 -8.95 5.04
C TYR A 456 0.39 -8.47 6.18
N LEU A 457 0.37 -9.21 7.28
CA LEU A 457 1.29 -9.10 8.41
C LEU A 457 2.12 -10.39 8.50
N GLU A 458 3.37 -10.29 8.05
CA GLU A 458 4.30 -11.41 8.10
C GLU A 458 4.80 -11.73 9.51
N GLY A 459 5.06 -10.69 10.31
CA GLY A 459 5.77 -10.82 11.58
C GLY A 459 7.27 -11.06 11.38
N ASP A 460 7.87 -11.89 12.22
CA ASP A 460 9.25 -12.34 12.08
C ASP A 460 9.25 -13.85 11.80
N PRO A 461 9.41 -14.27 10.52
CA PRO A 461 9.32 -15.67 10.14
C PRO A 461 10.43 -16.53 10.79
N SER A 462 11.51 -15.91 11.28
CA SER A 462 12.61 -16.61 11.96
C SER A 462 12.27 -17.04 13.39
N VAL A 463 11.17 -16.53 13.96
CA VAL A 463 10.77 -16.83 15.33
C VAL A 463 9.81 -18.02 15.34
N GLU A 464 10.18 -19.07 16.09
CA GLU A 464 9.31 -20.22 16.34
C GLU A 464 7.97 -19.77 16.97
N GLY A 465 6.87 -20.21 16.34
CA GLY A 465 5.52 -19.80 16.74
C GLY A 465 5.03 -18.52 16.08
N ASN A 466 5.75 -17.95 15.10
CA ASN A 466 5.25 -16.83 14.32
C ASN A 466 3.94 -17.17 13.60
N GLN A 467 3.02 -16.21 13.60
CA GLN A 467 1.71 -16.33 12.99
C GLN A 467 1.56 -15.24 11.92
N ALA A 468 1.88 -15.60 10.69
CA ALA A 468 1.55 -14.80 9.51
C ALA A 468 0.03 -14.60 9.42
N ARG A 469 -0.41 -13.37 9.13
CA ARG A 469 -1.84 -13.01 9.04
C ARG A 469 -2.13 -12.22 7.78
N PHE A 470 -3.27 -12.49 7.17
CA PHE A 470 -3.89 -11.58 6.21
C PHE A 470 -5.15 -11.01 6.84
N ILE A 471 -5.28 -9.69 6.93
CA ILE A 471 -6.41 -9.03 7.56
C ILE A 471 -7.19 -8.26 6.50
N ALA A 472 -8.48 -8.53 6.31
CA ALA A 472 -9.31 -7.92 5.28
C ALA A 472 -10.78 -7.84 5.68
N HIS A 473 -11.62 -7.41 4.75
CA HIS A 473 -13.07 -7.39 4.92
C HIS A 473 -13.79 -7.91 3.69
N GLU A 474 -15.08 -8.23 3.87
CA GLU A 474 -15.96 -8.54 2.75
C GLU A 474 -16.21 -7.31 1.87
N ALA A 475 -16.28 -7.55 0.57
CA ALA A 475 -16.60 -6.64 -0.51
C ALA A 475 -17.94 -7.03 -1.12
N THR A 476 -19.02 -6.85 -0.36
CA THR A 476 -20.40 -7.17 -0.77
C THR A 476 -20.89 -6.43 -2.02
N TRP A 477 -20.10 -5.49 -2.54
CA TRP A 477 -20.32 -4.82 -3.82
C TRP A 477 -19.71 -5.53 -5.04
N ARG A 478 -19.04 -6.67 -4.84
CA ARG A 478 -18.46 -7.50 -5.90
C ARG A 478 -19.27 -8.78 -6.08
N ASP A 479 -19.43 -9.20 -7.32
CA ASP A 479 -20.12 -10.45 -7.68
C ASP A 479 -19.14 -11.64 -7.82
N ASP A 480 -17.83 -11.38 -7.89
CA ASP A 480 -16.78 -12.35 -8.24
C ASP A 480 -15.97 -12.85 -7.05
N ILE A 481 -15.45 -11.94 -6.23
CA ILE A 481 -14.60 -12.26 -5.07
C ILE A 481 -15.14 -11.51 -3.86
N LEU A 482 -15.68 -12.27 -2.90
CA LEU A 482 -16.30 -11.70 -1.70
C LEU A 482 -15.27 -11.04 -0.78
N VAL A 483 -14.04 -11.54 -0.67
CA VAL A 483 -13.03 -10.96 0.21
C VAL A 483 -12.15 -9.99 -0.58
N TRP A 484 -12.13 -8.72 -0.17
CA TRP A 484 -11.40 -7.70 -0.89
C TRP A 484 -9.89 -8.00 -0.92
N ASN A 485 -9.26 -7.86 -2.09
CA ASN A 485 -7.83 -8.11 -2.33
C ASN A 485 -7.31 -9.50 -1.94
N LEU A 486 -8.18 -10.51 -1.77
CA LEU A 486 -7.79 -11.83 -1.27
C LEU A 486 -6.65 -12.49 -2.07
N ARG A 487 -6.71 -12.43 -3.41
CA ARG A 487 -5.67 -13.00 -4.27
C ARG A 487 -4.34 -12.27 -4.07
N HIS A 488 -4.35 -10.94 -4.24
CA HIS A 488 -3.17 -10.08 -4.16
C HIS A 488 -2.41 -10.27 -2.83
N GLU A 489 -3.12 -10.17 -1.71
CA GLU A 489 -2.50 -10.26 -0.37
C GLU A 489 -2.01 -11.68 -0.05
N TYR A 490 -2.65 -12.69 -0.65
CA TYR A 490 -2.16 -14.05 -0.53
C TYR A 490 -0.83 -14.26 -1.28
N ILE A 491 -0.64 -13.60 -2.42
CA ILE A 491 0.65 -13.63 -3.12
C ILE A 491 1.76 -12.98 -2.29
N HIS A 492 1.48 -11.94 -1.50
CA HIS A 492 2.47 -11.38 -0.56
C HIS A 492 2.93 -12.41 0.47
N TYR A 493 1.99 -13.19 1.04
CA TYR A 493 2.34 -14.30 1.94
C TYR A 493 3.20 -15.37 1.24
N LEU A 494 2.83 -15.75 0.01
CA LEU A 494 3.58 -16.76 -0.74
C LEU A 494 4.97 -16.24 -1.14
N ASP A 495 5.10 -14.98 -1.53
CA ASP A 495 6.39 -14.37 -1.89
C ASP A 495 7.32 -14.31 -0.68
N GLY A 496 6.84 -13.84 0.48
CA GLY A 496 7.63 -13.84 1.73
C GLY A 496 8.04 -15.25 2.16
N ARG A 497 7.13 -16.22 2.09
CA ARG A 497 7.41 -17.60 2.53
C ARG A 497 8.34 -18.37 1.60
N PHE A 498 8.25 -18.18 0.29
CA PHE A 498 8.85 -19.08 -0.71
C PHE A 498 9.89 -18.42 -1.64
N ASN A 499 9.99 -17.09 -1.65
CA ASN A 499 10.93 -16.34 -2.48
C ASN A 499 11.81 -15.38 -1.68
N MET A 500 11.21 -14.42 -0.97
CA MET A 500 11.91 -13.32 -0.32
C MET A 500 12.35 -13.75 1.08
N TYR A 501 13.64 -14.03 1.25
CA TYR A 501 14.16 -14.44 2.57
C TYR A 501 14.02 -13.34 3.63
N GLY A 502 13.63 -13.75 4.84
CA GLY A 502 13.55 -12.89 6.03
C GLY A 502 12.22 -12.14 6.14
N PRO A 503 12.04 -11.32 7.19
CA PRO A 503 10.85 -10.49 7.34
C PRO A 503 10.73 -9.45 6.21
N PHE A 504 9.54 -8.90 5.99
CA PHE A 504 9.18 -7.96 4.92
C PHE A 504 10.22 -6.85 4.60
N ASN A 505 10.90 -6.31 5.61
CA ASN A 505 11.92 -5.26 5.44
C ASN A 505 13.37 -5.76 5.40
N TYR A 506 13.59 -7.07 5.31
CA TYR A 506 14.91 -7.67 5.13
C TYR A 506 15.56 -7.16 3.83
N PHE A 507 14.77 -7.09 2.75
CA PHE A 507 15.07 -6.29 1.58
C PHE A 507 14.39 -4.92 1.74
N SER A 508 15.18 -3.87 1.99
CA SER A 508 14.65 -2.54 2.27
C SER A 508 13.76 -2.03 1.13
N ILE A 509 12.51 -1.72 1.46
CA ILE A 509 11.51 -1.15 0.55
C ILE A 509 11.92 0.23 -0.02
N ASP A 510 12.85 0.92 0.63
CA ASP A 510 13.33 2.24 0.20
C ASP A 510 14.67 2.18 -0.53
N LYS A 511 15.51 1.17 -0.28
CA LYS A 511 16.91 1.13 -0.71
C LYS A 511 17.25 -0.05 -1.62
N ASP A 512 16.61 -1.20 -1.43
CA ASP A 512 17.04 -2.48 -2.01
C ASP A 512 16.17 -2.94 -3.19
N LYS A 513 15.35 -2.03 -3.75
CA LYS A 513 14.60 -2.25 -4.98
C LYS A 513 13.68 -3.49 -4.93
N SER A 514 13.01 -3.69 -3.81
CA SER A 514 12.08 -4.81 -3.61
C SER A 514 10.63 -4.48 -4.01
N VAL A 515 10.22 -3.21 -3.93
CA VAL A 515 8.80 -2.82 -4.10
C VAL A 515 8.24 -3.14 -5.49
N TRP A 516 8.98 -2.89 -6.56
CA TRP A 516 8.52 -3.22 -7.92
C TRP A 516 8.27 -4.72 -8.10
N TRP A 517 9.04 -5.56 -7.39
CA TRP A 517 8.92 -7.01 -7.43
C TRP A 517 7.74 -7.45 -6.56
N SER A 518 7.75 -7.12 -5.27
CA SER A 518 6.71 -7.56 -4.31
C SER A 518 5.31 -7.16 -4.79
N GLU A 519 5.11 -5.88 -5.11
CA GLU A 519 3.80 -5.40 -5.56
C GLU A 519 3.49 -5.81 -7.00
N GLY A 520 4.49 -5.75 -7.88
CA GLY A 520 4.30 -6.17 -9.28
C GLY A 520 3.99 -7.65 -9.43
N LEU A 521 4.55 -8.51 -8.57
CA LEU A 521 4.30 -9.95 -8.56
C LEU A 521 2.92 -10.26 -8.00
N ALA A 522 2.55 -9.61 -6.88
CA ALA A 522 1.21 -9.74 -6.33
C ALA A 522 0.14 -9.34 -7.34
N GLU A 523 0.34 -8.24 -8.05
CA GLU A 523 -0.51 -7.82 -9.16
C GLU A 523 -0.48 -8.83 -10.32
N TYR A 524 0.69 -9.25 -10.77
CA TYR A 524 0.80 -10.12 -11.95
C TYR A 524 0.19 -11.49 -11.74
N VAL A 525 0.43 -12.14 -10.60
CA VAL A 525 -0.13 -13.48 -10.36
C VAL A 525 -1.65 -13.40 -10.15
N SER A 526 -2.13 -12.38 -9.42
CA SER A 526 -3.57 -12.23 -9.13
C SER A 526 -4.41 -11.81 -10.34
N HIS A 527 -3.87 -10.97 -11.23
CA HIS A 527 -4.51 -10.54 -12.48
C HIS A 527 -4.20 -11.45 -13.68
N GLN A 528 -3.13 -12.25 -13.61
CA GLN A 528 -2.61 -13.04 -14.72
C GLN A 528 -2.40 -12.15 -15.96
N ASN A 529 -2.89 -12.55 -17.14
CA ASN A 529 -2.76 -11.74 -18.34
C ASN A 529 -3.91 -10.75 -18.58
N ARG A 530 -4.94 -10.71 -17.70
CA ARG A 530 -6.08 -9.79 -17.81
C ARG A 530 -5.96 -8.62 -16.83
N TYR A 531 -5.43 -7.51 -17.33
CA TYR A 531 -5.41 -6.22 -16.63
C TYR A 531 -5.49 -5.09 -17.66
N ASP A 532 -6.72 -4.77 -18.09
CA ASP A 532 -6.98 -3.87 -19.20
C ASP A 532 -6.43 -2.45 -18.94
N GLU A 533 -6.63 -1.92 -17.73
CA GLU A 533 -6.17 -0.61 -17.32
C GLU A 533 -4.65 -0.50 -17.31
N ALA A 534 -3.95 -1.54 -16.82
CA ALA A 534 -2.50 -1.58 -16.82
C ALA A 534 -1.96 -1.57 -18.26
N VAL A 535 -2.53 -2.38 -19.15
CA VAL A 535 -2.14 -2.41 -20.57
C VAL A 535 -2.42 -1.06 -21.26
N GLU A 536 -3.57 -0.42 -20.97
CA GLU A 536 -3.92 0.88 -21.52
C GLU A 536 -2.93 1.98 -21.11
N ILE A 537 -2.58 2.08 -19.82
CA ILE A 537 -1.57 3.06 -19.38
C ILE A 537 -0.19 2.73 -19.95
N GLY A 538 0.13 1.43 -20.12
CA GLY A 538 1.37 0.96 -20.70
C GLY A 538 1.60 1.51 -22.11
N ARG A 539 0.52 1.68 -22.90
CA ARG A 539 0.59 2.28 -24.25
C ARG A 539 1.11 3.71 -24.27
N GLN A 540 1.04 4.43 -23.16
CA GLN A 540 1.57 5.78 -23.05
C GLN A 540 3.12 5.81 -23.04
N GLN A 541 3.76 4.67 -22.76
CA GLN A 541 5.23 4.52 -22.74
C GLN A 541 5.91 5.58 -21.85
N ARG A 542 5.27 5.98 -20.74
CA ARG A 542 5.68 7.10 -19.90
C ARG A 542 6.98 6.85 -19.13
N TYR A 543 7.23 5.61 -18.74
CA TYR A 543 8.36 5.23 -17.88
C TYR A 543 9.25 4.19 -18.54
N ARG A 544 10.54 4.24 -18.23
CA ARG A 544 11.51 3.20 -18.62
C ARG A 544 11.39 2.01 -17.67
N PHE A 545 11.70 0.81 -18.14
CA PHE A 545 11.74 -0.38 -17.27
C PHE A 545 12.68 -0.16 -16.07
N SER A 546 13.90 0.33 -16.33
CA SER A 546 14.88 0.67 -15.30
C SER A 546 14.40 1.70 -14.26
N GLU A 547 13.45 2.57 -14.62
CA GLU A 547 12.85 3.52 -13.70
C GLU A 547 11.85 2.83 -12.76
N ILE A 548 11.06 1.88 -13.29
CA ILE A 548 10.13 1.07 -12.50
C ILE A 548 10.89 0.17 -11.51
N LEU A 549 12.04 -0.38 -11.89
CA LEU A 549 12.91 -1.15 -10.97
C LEU A 549 13.42 -0.33 -9.76
N ASN A 550 13.30 1.00 -9.78
CA ASN A 550 13.65 1.88 -8.67
C ASN A 550 12.42 2.36 -7.88
N ASN A 551 11.24 1.78 -8.12
CA ASN A 551 10.05 2.14 -7.35
C ASN A 551 10.27 1.89 -5.86
N THR A 552 9.73 2.82 -5.08
CA THR A 552 9.44 2.69 -3.65
C THR A 552 7.96 2.98 -3.46
N TYR A 553 7.41 2.76 -2.27
CA TYR A 553 6.01 3.13 -1.98
C TYR A 553 5.72 4.63 -2.15
N ASN A 554 6.74 5.49 -2.14
CA ASN A 554 6.61 6.91 -2.41
C ASN A 554 6.55 7.27 -3.92
N SER A 555 6.63 6.27 -4.81
CA SER A 555 6.61 6.48 -6.26
C SER A 555 5.20 6.74 -6.83
N GLY A 556 4.17 6.58 -6.01
CA GLY A 556 2.76 6.75 -6.35
C GLY A 556 2.10 5.47 -6.87
N ASP A 557 0.82 5.30 -6.55
CA ASP A 557 0.05 4.06 -6.75
C ASP A 557 0.10 3.53 -8.19
N GLU A 558 -0.01 4.42 -9.20
CA GLU A 558 0.06 4.00 -10.60
C GLU A 558 1.38 3.29 -10.92
N ARG A 559 2.51 3.83 -10.42
CA ARG A 559 3.83 3.26 -10.66
C ARG A 559 4.03 1.96 -9.88
N VAL A 560 3.62 1.93 -8.62
CA VAL A 560 3.80 0.77 -7.74
C VAL A 560 3.02 -0.43 -8.26
N TYR A 561 1.73 -0.25 -8.53
CA TYR A 561 0.81 -1.35 -8.83
C TYR A 561 0.75 -1.68 -10.33
N ARG A 562 0.26 -0.75 -11.15
CA ARG A 562 0.01 -1.03 -12.58
C ARG A 562 1.30 -1.09 -13.40
N TRP A 563 2.26 -0.20 -13.17
CA TRP A 563 3.56 -0.31 -13.83
C TRP A 563 4.41 -1.44 -13.23
N GLY A 564 4.25 -1.76 -11.94
CA GLY A 564 4.84 -2.95 -11.32
C GLY A 564 4.36 -4.25 -11.98
N TYR A 565 3.04 -4.41 -12.15
CA TYR A 565 2.42 -5.50 -12.91
C TYR A 565 3.07 -5.67 -14.28
N LEU A 566 3.13 -4.58 -15.06
CA LEU A 566 3.71 -4.60 -16.40
C LEU A 566 5.18 -5.00 -16.35
N ALA A 567 5.96 -4.48 -15.39
CA ALA A 567 7.38 -4.77 -15.25
C ALA A 567 7.66 -6.24 -14.92
N VAL A 568 6.91 -6.82 -13.99
CA VAL A 568 7.03 -8.24 -13.65
C VAL A 568 6.59 -9.10 -14.83
N ARG A 569 5.41 -8.85 -15.40
CA ARG A 569 4.91 -9.58 -16.58
C ARG A 569 5.90 -9.53 -17.74
N PHE A 570 6.47 -8.36 -18.04
CA PHE A 570 7.48 -8.20 -19.08
C PHE A 570 8.69 -9.10 -18.85
N LEU A 571 9.22 -9.18 -17.62
CA LEU A 571 10.33 -10.08 -17.34
C LEU A 571 9.94 -11.55 -17.54
N PHE A 572 8.78 -11.97 -17.04
CA PHE A 572 8.30 -13.34 -17.22
C PHE A 572 8.12 -13.71 -18.70
N GLU A 573 7.60 -12.79 -19.52
CA GLU A 573 7.36 -13.06 -20.94
C GLU A 573 8.61 -12.94 -21.82
N THR A 574 9.59 -12.10 -21.45
CA THR A 574 10.70 -11.74 -22.36
C THR A 574 12.09 -12.13 -21.90
N ALA A 575 12.30 -12.30 -20.59
CA ALA A 575 13.59 -12.64 -20.00
C ALA A 575 13.45 -13.44 -18.68
N PRO A 576 12.70 -14.55 -18.66
CA PRO A 576 12.45 -15.31 -17.43
C PRO A 576 13.69 -15.96 -16.84
N GLU A 577 14.78 -16.15 -17.60
CA GLU A 577 16.09 -16.53 -17.05
C GLU A 577 16.63 -15.51 -16.04
N LEU A 578 16.28 -14.22 -16.20
CA LEU A 578 16.64 -13.18 -15.24
C LEU A 578 15.78 -13.27 -13.98
N VAL A 579 14.54 -13.75 -14.10
CA VAL A 579 13.66 -14.02 -12.96
C VAL A 579 14.23 -15.17 -12.13
N GLU A 580 14.62 -16.28 -12.76
CA GLU A 580 15.27 -17.40 -12.06
C GLU A 580 16.50 -16.94 -11.28
N GLN A 581 17.36 -16.14 -11.93
CA GLN A 581 18.57 -15.63 -11.29
C GLN A 581 18.29 -14.62 -10.17
N LEU A 582 17.26 -13.77 -10.30
CA LEU A 582 16.78 -12.93 -9.19
C LEU A 582 16.32 -13.76 -7.99
N MET A 583 15.58 -14.85 -8.26
CA MET A 583 15.06 -15.74 -7.22
C MET A 583 16.16 -16.50 -6.48
N GLU A 584 17.29 -16.80 -7.12
CA GLU A 584 18.46 -17.37 -6.43
C GLU A 584 18.97 -16.43 -5.33
N TYR A 585 19.09 -15.13 -5.61
CA TYR A 585 19.52 -14.13 -4.61
C TYR A 585 18.46 -13.90 -3.53
N ALA A 586 17.19 -13.75 -3.93
CA ALA A 586 16.08 -13.50 -3.01
C ALA A 586 15.94 -14.65 -1.98
N ARG A 587 15.91 -15.90 -2.45
CA ARG A 587 15.72 -17.09 -1.60
C ARG A 587 16.90 -17.38 -0.68
N ALA A 588 18.09 -16.93 -1.07
CA ALA A 588 19.30 -17.06 -0.28
C ALA A 588 19.49 -15.91 0.74
N GLY A 589 18.68 -14.85 0.68
CA GLY A 589 18.87 -13.63 1.48
C GLY A 589 20.07 -12.80 1.04
N ASP A 590 20.54 -12.94 -0.21
CA ASP A 590 21.68 -12.17 -0.72
C ASP A 590 21.22 -10.80 -1.25
N VAL A 591 20.96 -9.86 -0.34
CA VAL A 591 20.53 -8.49 -0.65
C VAL A 591 21.54 -7.79 -1.57
N GLN A 592 22.84 -7.99 -1.34
CA GLN A 592 23.88 -7.36 -2.14
C GLN A 592 23.90 -7.92 -3.57
N GLY A 593 23.81 -9.25 -3.71
CA GLY A 593 23.67 -9.94 -5.00
C GLY A 593 22.45 -9.48 -5.77
N TRP A 594 21.28 -9.43 -5.11
CA TRP A 594 20.01 -8.92 -5.66
C TRP A 594 20.16 -7.50 -6.23
N VAL A 595 20.59 -6.55 -5.42
CA VAL A 595 20.73 -5.14 -5.84
C VAL A 595 21.76 -5.00 -6.95
N ASN A 596 22.89 -5.70 -6.86
CA ASN A 596 23.92 -5.67 -7.90
C ASN A 596 23.40 -6.25 -9.22
N PHE A 597 22.66 -7.34 -9.18
CA PHE A 597 22.10 -7.98 -10.36
C PHE A 597 21.11 -7.04 -11.07
N ILE A 598 20.20 -6.42 -10.32
CA ILE A 598 19.28 -5.41 -10.85
C ILE A 598 20.02 -4.22 -11.46
N ASN A 599 21.06 -3.71 -10.79
CA ASN A 599 21.78 -2.53 -11.26
C ASN A 599 22.69 -2.77 -12.47
N THR A 600 23.29 -3.96 -12.56
CA THR A 600 24.39 -4.21 -13.50
C THR A 600 24.02 -5.19 -14.61
N SER A 601 23.38 -6.32 -14.28
CA SER A 601 22.99 -7.33 -15.26
C SER A 601 21.72 -6.93 -15.98
N ILE A 602 20.71 -6.45 -15.25
CA ILE A 602 19.49 -5.91 -15.83
C ILE A 602 19.72 -4.46 -16.27
N GLY A 603 20.03 -3.57 -15.32
CA GLY A 603 20.35 -2.17 -15.56
C GLY A 603 19.36 -1.50 -16.51
N THR A 604 19.88 -0.86 -17.56
CA THR A 604 19.07 -0.27 -18.64
C THR A 604 18.99 -1.17 -19.89
N SER A 605 19.45 -2.42 -19.81
CA SER A 605 19.62 -3.29 -20.99
C SER A 605 18.30 -3.66 -21.66
N LEU A 606 17.22 -3.70 -20.88
CA LEU A 606 15.88 -4.07 -21.36
C LEU A 606 14.98 -2.88 -21.69
N ASP A 607 15.40 -1.63 -21.43
CA ASP A 607 14.56 -0.43 -21.63
C ASP A 607 14.00 -0.34 -23.06
N TYR A 608 14.80 -0.71 -24.08
CA TYR A 608 14.35 -0.70 -25.47
C TYR A 608 13.33 -1.81 -25.77
N GLN A 609 13.57 -3.02 -25.27
CA GLN A 609 12.65 -4.15 -25.46
C GLN A 609 11.32 -3.92 -24.74
N TRP A 610 11.37 -3.34 -23.54
CA TRP A 610 10.23 -2.89 -22.78
C TRP A 610 9.30 -1.99 -23.58
N TYR A 611 9.84 -0.94 -24.22
CA TYR A 611 9.02 -0.05 -25.03
C TYR A 611 8.35 -0.77 -26.21
N ASN A 612 9.06 -1.67 -26.90
CA ASN A 612 8.46 -2.44 -27.98
C ASN A 612 7.37 -3.39 -27.47
N TRP A 613 7.62 -4.07 -26.34
CA TRP A 613 6.66 -4.97 -25.70
C TRP A 613 5.40 -4.23 -25.27
N LEU A 614 5.53 -3.04 -24.68
CA LEU A 614 4.40 -2.18 -24.30
C LEU A 614 3.51 -1.79 -25.47
N GLN A 615 3.96 -1.85 -26.73
CA GLN A 615 3.10 -1.58 -27.89
C GLN A 615 2.24 -2.77 -28.29
N VAL A 616 2.66 -3.99 -27.94
CA VAL A 616 2.07 -5.22 -28.47
C VAL A 616 1.45 -6.13 -27.41
N VAL A 617 1.82 -6.00 -26.12
CA VAL A 617 1.25 -6.81 -25.03
C VAL A 617 -0.26 -6.70 -25.00
N GLN A 618 -0.99 -7.81 -24.99
CA GLN A 618 -2.46 -7.80 -24.92
C GLN A 618 -2.94 -8.09 -23.50
N SER A 619 -4.15 -7.62 -23.19
CA SER A 619 -4.89 -8.01 -22.00
C SER A 619 -5.94 -9.05 -22.40
N ASP A 620 -5.81 -10.26 -21.88
CA ASP A 620 -6.66 -11.40 -22.25
C ASP A 620 -6.73 -12.47 -21.15
N ASP A 621 -7.62 -13.44 -21.32
CA ASP A 621 -7.87 -14.52 -20.36
C ASP A 621 -6.86 -15.67 -20.45
N THR A 622 -5.70 -15.49 -21.10
CA THR A 622 -4.69 -16.55 -21.15
C THR A 622 -4.09 -16.76 -19.76
N SER A 623 -4.13 -17.99 -19.27
CA SER A 623 -3.59 -18.30 -17.95
C SER A 623 -2.06 -18.33 -17.97
N ILE A 624 -1.43 -17.73 -16.96
CA ILE A 624 0.03 -17.78 -16.76
C ILE A 624 0.51 -19.16 -16.25
N GLY A 625 -0.42 -20.03 -15.82
CA GLY A 625 -0.18 -21.41 -15.37
C GLY A 625 -0.58 -22.49 -16.38
N GLY A 626 -1.13 -22.12 -17.54
CA GLY A 626 -1.39 -23.07 -18.62
C GLY A 626 -0.16 -23.17 -19.52
N GLN A 627 0.62 -24.25 -19.42
CA GLN A 627 1.74 -24.58 -20.33
C GLN A 627 2.43 -23.33 -20.93
N GLY A 628 2.92 -22.42 -20.06
CA GLY A 628 3.87 -21.41 -20.49
C GLY A 628 5.09 -22.11 -21.08
N PRO A 629 5.81 -21.50 -22.04
CA PRO A 629 6.88 -22.17 -22.76
C PRO A 629 7.89 -22.71 -21.75
N VAL A 630 8.09 -24.02 -21.76
CA VAL A 630 9.21 -24.59 -21.00
C VAL A 630 10.47 -23.92 -21.54
N LEU A 631 11.17 -23.21 -20.65
CA LEU A 631 12.31 -22.37 -21.00
C LEU A 631 13.49 -23.21 -21.42
N ILE A 632 13.63 -23.35 -22.74
CA ILE A 632 14.81 -23.95 -23.35
C ILE A 632 15.70 -22.85 -23.93
N PRO A 633 17.04 -22.99 -23.94
CA PRO A 633 17.93 -22.06 -24.65
C PRO A 633 17.63 -21.93 -26.16
N ASP A 634 17.73 -20.72 -26.71
CA ASP A 634 17.66 -20.49 -28.17
C ASP A 634 18.97 -20.91 -28.85
N SER A 635 19.07 -22.21 -29.12
CA SER A 635 20.22 -22.81 -29.78
C SER A 635 20.40 -22.34 -31.22
N CYS A 636 19.33 -21.93 -31.90
CA CYS A 636 19.40 -21.49 -33.28
C CYS A 636 20.14 -20.15 -33.47
N LYS A 637 20.39 -19.40 -32.39
CA LYS A 637 21.27 -18.22 -32.41
C LYS A 637 22.75 -18.55 -32.42
N VAL A 638 23.15 -19.73 -31.95
CA VAL A 638 24.56 -20.08 -31.69
C VAL A 638 25.05 -21.30 -32.46
N GLN A 639 24.15 -22.09 -33.06
CA GLN A 639 24.47 -23.23 -33.92
C GLN A 639 23.51 -23.35 -35.11
N GLY A 640 23.98 -23.99 -36.18
CA GLY A 640 23.16 -24.27 -37.36
C GLY A 640 22.15 -25.41 -37.14
N PRO A 641 21.18 -25.60 -38.05
CA PRO A 641 20.17 -26.65 -37.93
C PRO A 641 20.77 -28.05 -37.79
N TYR A 642 20.29 -28.80 -36.81
CA TYR A 642 20.70 -30.16 -36.47
C TYR A 642 19.53 -31.10 -36.72
N GLY A 643 19.58 -31.88 -37.80
CA GLY A 643 18.45 -32.71 -38.25
C GLY A 643 18.53 -34.19 -37.88
N TYR A 644 19.70 -34.65 -37.42
CA TYR A 644 19.91 -36.06 -37.09
C TYR A 644 21.06 -36.23 -36.10
N GLY A 645 20.81 -36.91 -34.97
CA GLY A 645 21.88 -37.41 -34.11
C GLY A 645 21.54 -37.48 -32.63
N GLN A 646 22.57 -37.63 -31.81
CA GLN A 646 22.40 -37.81 -30.37
C GLN A 646 22.24 -36.46 -29.66
N ILE A 647 21.29 -36.38 -28.73
CA ILE A 647 21.18 -35.28 -27.76
C ILE A 647 21.60 -35.82 -26.39
N TYR A 648 22.41 -35.05 -25.67
CA TYR A 648 22.82 -35.37 -24.30
C TYR A 648 21.93 -34.65 -23.30
N ASP A 649 21.79 -35.21 -22.10
CA ASP A 649 21.04 -34.60 -21.00
C ASP A 649 21.48 -33.14 -20.74
N GLY A 650 20.51 -32.23 -20.60
CA GLY A 650 20.71 -30.80 -20.42
C GLY A 650 21.06 -30.03 -21.70
N ASN A 651 21.40 -30.69 -22.81
CA ASN A 651 21.76 -30.02 -24.05
C ASN A 651 20.54 -29.62 -24.87
N THR A 652 20.68 -28.50 -25.58
CA THR A 652 19.67 -27.97 -26.50
C THR A 652 20.21 -27.96 -27.93
N VAL A 653 19.36 -28.25 -28.92
CA VAL A 653 19.72 -28.29 -30.35
C VAL A 653 18.82 -27.39 -31.19
N CYS A 654 19.36 -26.82 -32.28
CA CYS A 654 18.56 -26.12 -33.27
C CYS A 654 17.89 -27.13 -34.22
N ILE A 655 16.56 -27.13 -34.33
CA ILE A 655 15.80 -28.12 -35.09
C ILE A 655 15.87 -27.81 -36.59
N SER A 656 16.10 -28.84 -37.42
CA SER A 656 15.98 -28.72 -38.88
C SER A 656 14.52 -28.68 -39.32
N ASN A 657 14.19 -27.74 -40.20
CA ASN A 657 12.89 -27.70 -40.88
C ASN A 657 12.61 -29.02 -41.63
N GLY A 658 11.35 -29.46 -41.63
CA GLY A 658 10.90 -30.69 -42.25
C GLY A 658 10.78 -31.79 -41.21
N LYS A 659 11.67 -32.78 -41.23
CA LYS A 659 11.63 -33.89 -40.27
C LYS A 659 13.02 -34.15 -39.70
N ALA A 660 13.13 -34.10 -38.38
CA ALA A 660 14.38 -34.30 -37.67
C ALA A 660 14.27 -35.46 -36.66
N TYR A 661 15.36 -36.23 -36.53
CA TYR A 661 15.39 -37.46 -35.74
C TYR A 661 16.50 -37.40 -34.69
N TYR A 662 16.13 -37.53 -33.42
CA TYR A 662 17.08 -37.48 -32.31
C TYR A 662 16.98 -38.71 -31.42
N TYR A 663 18.10 -39.11 -30.86
CA TYR A 663 18.17 -40.20 -29.89
C TYR A 663 19.00 -39.80 -28.67
N PHE A 664 18.70 -40.38 -27.53
CA PHE A 664 19.40 -40.10 -26.27
C PHE A 664 19.42 -41.35 -25.39
N TYR A 665 20.43 -41.45 -24.52
CA TYR A 665 20.61 -42.62 -23.66
C TYR A 665 20.13 -42.31 -22.24
N VAL A 666 19.32 -43.20 -21.68
CA VAL A 666 18.81 -43.10 -20.31
C VAL A 666 19.53 -44.11 -19.42
N ASP A 667 20.23 -43.60 -18.41
CA ASP A 667 20.86 -44.43 -17.39
C ASP A 667 19.85 -45.09 -16.44
N ALA A 668 20.26 -46.17 -15.77
CA ALA A 668 19.45 -46.75 -14.71
C ALA A 668 19.26 -45.74 -13.56
N GLY A 669 18.02 -45.62 -13.07
CA GLY A 669 17.68 -44.73 -11.94
C GLY A 669 17.22 -43.33 -12.34
N VAL A 670 17.00 -43.04 -13.62
CA VAL A 670 16.27 -41.82 -14.05
C VAL A 670 14.78 -42.02 -13.75
N SER A 671 14.19 -41.10 -12.98
CA SER A 671 12.78 -41.13 -12.59
C SER A 671 11.88 -40.32 -13.54
N ARG A 672 12.42 -39.35 -14.27
CA ARG A 672 11.68 -38.49 -15.20
C ARG A 672 12.55 -38.00 -16.36
N ILE A 673 11.97 -37.90 -17.56
CA ILE A 673 12.54 -37.16 -18.69
C ILE A 673 11.54 -36.09 -19.11
N ASP A 674 12.02 -34.88 -19.37
CA ASP A 674 11.27 -33.82 -20.02
C ASP A 674 11.91 -33.49 -21.38
N ILE A 675 11.09 -33.47 -22.44
CA ILE A 675 11.49 -33.12 -23.80
C ILE A 675 10.68 -31.90 -24.23
N ASN A 676 11.34 -30.78 -24.50
CA ASN A 676 10.68 -29.51 -24.73
C ASN A 676 11.20 -28.82 -26.00
N SER A 677 10.31 -28.26 -26.81
CA SER A 677 10.66 -27.36 -27.93
C SER A 677 10.11 -25.95 -27.73
N GLY A 678 10.68 -24.99 -28.45
CA GLY A 678 10.30 -23.59 -28.42
C GLY A 678 11.22 -22.74 -29.30
N HIS A 679 11.03 -21.41 -29.28
CA HIS A 679 11.70 -20.43 -30.16
C HIS A 679 11.35 -20.52 -31.64
N GLY A 680 11.66 -19.45 -32.38
CA GLY A 680 11.47 -19.38 -33.82
C GLY A 680 10.00 -19.24 -34.22
N GLU A 681 9.74 -19.47 -35.51
CA GLU A 681 8.42 -19.35 -36.13
C GLU A 681 7.98 -20.67 -36.78
N GLY A 682 6.68 -20.81 -37.03
CA GLY A 682 6.09 -21.99 -37.66
C GLY A 682 5.69 -23.08 -36.66
N ASN A 683 5.37 -24.28 -37.16
CA ASN A 683 4.83 -25.37 -36.35
C ASN A 683 5.82 -26.53 -36.23
N ILE A 684 5.93 -27.13 -35.05
CA ILE A 684 6.67 -28.37 -34.79
C ILE A 684 5.82 -29.28 -33.94
N ASP A 685 5.64 -30.52 -34.39
CA ASP A 685 5.06 -31.60 -33.60
C ASP A 685 6.19 -32.50 -33.05
N LEU A 686 6.11 -32.93 -31.78
CA LEU A 686 7.04 -33.88 -31.18
C LEU A 686 6.42 -35.27 -31.04
N PHE A 687 7.17 -36.29 -31.40
CA PHE A 687 6.80 -37.71 -31.24
C PHE A 687 7.91 -38.46 -30.52
N TYR A 688 7.56 -39.25 -29.50
CA TYR A 688 8.50 -40.00 -28.68
C TYR A 688 8.21 -41.50 -28.72
N SER A 689 9.26 -42.33 -28.72
CA SER A 689 9.17 -43.79 -28.63
C SER A 689 10.40 -44.39 -27.94
N PRO A 690 10.22 -45.40 -27.05
CA PRO A 690 11.32 -45.96 -26.28
C PRO A 690 12.06 -47.12 -26.95
N SER A 691 11.69 -47.52 -28.17
CA SER A 691 12.24 -48.73 -28.79
C SER A 691 12.52 -48.62 -30.29
N THR A 692 12.00 -47.60 -30.95
CA THR A 692 12.18 -47.38 -32.39
C THR A 692 11.97 -45.91 -32.72
N TRP A 693 12.29 -45.49 -33.94
CA TRP A 693 12.01 -44.13 -34.40
C TRP A 693 10.52 -43.82 -34.30
N ALA A 694 10.20 -42.71 -33.63
CA ALA A 694 8.84 -42.23 -33.51
C ALA A 694 8.38 -41.64 -34.86
N GLU A 695 7.18 -42.00 -35.26
CA GLU A 695 6.55 -41.56 -36.50
C GLU A 695 5.18 -40.98 -36.16
N SER A 696 4.62 -40.11 -37.00
CA SER A 696 3.28 -39.54 -36.76
C SER A 696 2.16 -40.59 -36.70
N ASN A 697 2.43 -41.82 -37.17
CA ASN A 697 1.55 -42.98 -37.09
C ASN A 697 2.08 -44.12 -36.19
N ASN A 698 3.21 -43.93 -35.49
CA ASN A 698 3.80 -44.91 -34.60
C ASN A 698 4.66 -44.22 -33.52
N TYR A 699 4.05 -43.89 -32.39
CA TYR A 699 4.67 -43.23 -31.24
C TYR A 699 4.06 -43.76 -29.93
N LEU A 700 4.77 -43.53 -28.81
CA LEU A 700 4.24 -43.76 -27.45
C LEU A 700 3.60 -42.50 -26.88
N LEU A 701 4.26 -41.35 -27.02
CA LEU A 701 3.74 -40.04 -26.63
C LEU A 701 3.94 -39.05 -27.79
N SER A 702 3.06 -38.05 -27.86
CA SER A 702 3.16 -36.95 -28.81
C SER A 702 2.67 -35.65 -28.19
N SER A 703 3.24 -34.54 -28.65
CA SER A 703 2.80 -33.18 -28.37
C SER A 703 2.67 -32.50 -29.73
N THR A 704 1.48 -31.98 -30.02
CA THR A 704 1.09 -31.45 -31.35
C THR A 704 0.25 -30.18 -31.18
N GLU A 705 0.72 -29.30 -30.32
CA GLU A 705 0.08 -28.01 -30.08
C GLU A 705 0.25 -27.08 -31.29
N SER A 706 -0.53 -26.01 -31.33
CA SER A 706 -0.38 -25.02 -32.39
C SER A 706 0.90 -24.20 -32.15
N GLY A 707 1.87 -24.28 -33.05
CA GLY A 707 3.13 -23.55 -32.97
C GLY A 707 4.32 -24.49 -32.78
N ASN A 708 5.40 -23.99 -32.18
CA ASN A 708 6.64 -24.77 -31.99
C ASN A 708 7.00 -24.99 -30.51
N VAL A 709 6.08 -24.63 -29.61
CA VAL A 709 6.20 -24.87 -28.17
C VAL A 709 5.52 -26.21 -27.87
N GLU A 710 6.33 -27.24 -27.64
CA GLU A 710 5.85 -28.59 -27.37
C GLU A 710 6.50 -29.13 -26.10
N SER A 711 5.78 -29.96 -25.35
CA SER A 711 6.29 -30.56 -24.11
C SER A 711 5.87 -32.01 -23.97
N LEU A 712 6.84 -32.87 -23.64
CA LEU A 712 6.63 -34.29 -23.35
C LEU A 712 7.31 -34.64 -22.03
N THR A 713 6.53 -35.13 -21.07
CA THR A 713 7.05 -35.70 -19.82
C THR A 713 6.90 -37.22 -19.81
N ILE A 714 8.03 -37.91 -19.60
CA ILE A 714 8.10 -39.37 -19.48
C ILE A 714 8.46 -39.71 -18.04
N ASN A 715 7.50 -40.30 -17.31
CA ASN A 715 7.74 -40.78 -15.95
C ASN A 715 8.22 -42.24 -15.96
N ASN A 716 9.20 -42.55 -15.12
CA ASN A 716 9.81 -43.87 -14.96
C ASN A 716 10.28 -44.50 -16.30
N PRO A 717 11.15 -43.81 -17.07
CA PRO A 717 11.59 -44.30 -18.37
C PRO A 717 12.41 -45.59 -18.27
N ALA A 718 12.34 -46.41 -19.32
CA ALA A 718 13.20 -47.57 -19.45
C ALA A 718 14.66 -47.14 -19.66
N SER A 719 15.61 -47.80 -18.98
CA SER A 719 17.04 -47.60 -19.25
C SER A 719 17.40 -48.06 -20.66
N GLY A 720 18.23 -47.31 -21.36
CA GLY A 720 18.66 -47.61 -22.73
C GLY A 720 18.42 -46.46 -23.70
N TRP A 721 18.51 -46.75 -25.01
CA TRP A 721 18.30 -45.76 -26.06
C TRP A 721 16.82 -45.40 -26.24
N GLN A 722 16.58 -44.11 -26.32
CA GLN A 722 15.28 -43.48 -26.51
C GLN A 722 15.28 -42.65 -27.79
N TYR A 723 14.11 -42.47 -28.41
CA TYR A 723 13.98 -41.83 -29.72
C TYR A 723 12.91 -40.74 -29.69
N VAL A 724 13.23 -39.57 -30.23
CA VAL A 724 12.30 -38.46 -30.45
C VAL A 724 12.40 -37.96 -31.89
N THR A 725 11.26 -37.62 -32.48
CA THR A 725 11.16 -37.05 -33.83
C THR A 725 10.43 -35.72 -33.75
N ALA A 726 11.03 -34.69 -34.34
CA ALA A 726 10.42 -33.37 -34.51
C ALA A 726 9.96 -33.23 -35.97
N LEU A 727 8.68 -32.90 -36.17
CA LEU A 727 8.07 -32.77 -37.49
C LEU A 727 7.52 -31.36 -37.69
N SER A 728 8.09 -30.63 -38.63
CA SER A 728 7.58 -29.33 -39.06
C SER A 728 6.37 -29.50 -39.98
N ASN A 729 5.23 -28.90 -39.64
CA ASN A 729 4.00 -29.01 -40.44
C ASN A 729 3.20 -27.68 -40.51
N PRO A 730 3.30 -26.89 -41.59
CA PRO A 730 3.98 -27.18 -42.85
C PRO A 730 5.49 -26.84 -42.85
N SER A 731 5.94 -25.99 -41.93
CA SER A 731 7.34 -25.58 -41.81
C SER A 731 7.63 -24.95 -40.44
N SER A 732 8.89 -24.98 -40.03
CA SER A 732 9.41 -24.22 -38.89
C SER A 732 10.76 -23.60 -39.22
N ASN A 733 11.11 -22.51 -38.55
CA ASN A 733 12.40 -21.84 -38.66
C ASN A 733 12.84 -21.29 -37.30
N GLY A 734 14.06 -21.61 -36.87
CA GLY A 734 14.64 -21.07 -35.64
C GLY A 734 14.17 -21.71 -34.33
N ALA A 735 13.52 -22.89 -34.40
CA ALA A 735 13.06 -23.59 -33.21
C ALA A 735 14.14 -24.49 -32.60
N SER A 736 14.16 -24.59 -31.28
CA SER A 736 15.10 -25.37 -30.50
C SER A 736 14.43 -26.56 -29.80
N LEU A 737 15.20 -27.59 -29.44
CA LEU A 737 14.75 -28.77 -28.68
C LEU A 737 15.72 -29.06 -27.52
N LYS A 738 15.22 -29.27 -26.31
CA LYS A 738 15.99 -29.66 -25.12
C LYS A 738 15.47 -30.98 -24.53
N ILE A 739 16.39 -31.79 -24.01
CA ILE A 739 16.07 -32.99 -23.23
C ILE A 739 16.71 -32.86 -21.85
N GLU A 740 15.91 -33.06 -20.80
CA GLU A 740 16.35 -33.03 -19.40
C GLU A 740 15.94 -34.30 -18.67
N MET A 741 16.83 -34.83 -17.85
CA MET A 741 16.62 -36.06 -17.08
C MET A 741 16.76 -35.78 -15.58
N THR A 742 15.79 -36.26 -14.79
CA THR A 742 15.84 -36.21 -13.32
C THR A 742 16.08 -37.62 -12.76
N LYS A 743 16.98 -37.75 -11.78
CA LYS A 743 17.24 -38.99 -11.05
C LYS A 743 16.40 -39.04 -9.78
#